data_AF-A0ABD4PSV9-F1
#
_entry.id   AF-A0ABD4PSV9-F1
#
_cell.length_a   1.000
_cell.length_b   1.000
_cell.length_c   1.000
_cell.angle_alpha   90.00
_cell.angle_beta   90.00
_cell.angle_gamma   90.00
#
_symmetry.space_group_name_H-M   'P 1'
#
loop_
_entity.id
_entity.type
_entity.pdbx_description
1 polymer ?
#
loop_
_entity_poly.entity_id
_entity_poly.type
_entity_poly.pdbx_seq_one_letter_code
_entity_poly.pdbx_strand_id
1 'polypeptide(L)'
;MSKTKRFKLITTITLIFTFLLTNIKVFAVEINSTDAESYLNYNSPTWGKILPIGNHRYYAPDLMTCYCLNTGALNPTGQDYTEEIPVDSGIETIVYWGYPAKDGSEWGISADEYRYCTQLAIWAYQKEAGLSRGLDRTRLQDGTVSLSRLKPVIDFLVEKGLNKEMPTFFEVSPNDIIANQEGDYFVSEPIKIKSDYEFKDAKVTIKSSSNSNLMDLIKIKDMDGDERDTYSSNESFRVYIPIDTETGDIKVNVKATVDIPALLAYATPVEGKQDMGLVDSSTNAMDRDNITVSWTGLNGAVQVIKKGDDGKLLTGAKFVLKSTDGSKIAETASENGKAVFNDIKPADYILEETEAPTGYLITNPVNVTVKPNKVSTVEMVDTQIKGEIQILKIDGETQKPLKGAEFEVKNANGERVKTIISGDDGIAETGVLPFANYVIKEIKAPDKYTLDGKEYPVSITKHMETVKLTVANTKKNGSIEIVKKGDDGKLLEGAEFNLEDTNGKVIAAQKSNKDGKVVFSDLKEGNYVLKEVNAPKGYNIVNPVNVEVKADEVIKLDLTDKATTGKLLIKKVDVATGKEVPGAKIKVTCTEGLDKGKSFEFVSTDKEQEFTLKAGQYEYVETQAPKGYELNKEVGKFEITKEGQVVKCSVKDKATTGKLLIKKVDVATSKEVPGAKIKVTCTEGLDKGKSFEFVSTDKEEEFTLKAGQYEYVEIQAPKGYELNKEVGKFEITKEGQVVKCSVKDKATTGKLLIKKVDVATGKEVPGAKIKVTCTEGLDKGKSFEFVSTDKEEEFTLKAGQYEFVETQAPKGYELNKEVGKFEITKEGQVVKCDVKDKATTGKLLIKKVDVTTGKEVPGAKIKITCIEGLDKGKSFEFVSIDKEQEFTLKAGQYEFVETQAPKGYELNKEVGKFEITKEGQVVKCDV
;
A
#
# COMPACT_ATOMS: atom_id res chain seq x y z
N MET A 1 47.00 -44.46 -60.05
CA MET A 1 47.46 -44.74 -61.44
C MET A 1 48.96 -44.58 -61.50
N SER A 2 49.70 -45.67 -61.72
CA SER A 2 51.03 -45.73 -62.35
C SER A 2 51.59 -47.13 -62.08
N LYS A 3 51.49 -48.03 -63.07
CA LYS A 3 52.08 -49.38 -63.03
C LYS A 3 53.49 -49.28 -63.61
N THR A 4 54.52 -49.31 -62.76
CA THR A 4 55.90 -49.46 -63.22
C THR A 4 56.34 -50.90 -62.99
N LYS A 5 56.35 -51.69 -64.06
CA LYS A 5 56.94 -53.04 -64.09
C LYS A 5 58.43 -52.92 -63.78
N ARG A 6 58.90 -53.46 -62.65
CA ARG A 6 60.33 -53.69 -62.41
C ARG A 6 60.70 -55.06 -62.96
N PHE A 7 61.54 -55.06 -64.00
CA PHE A 7 62.31 -56.23 -64.42
C PHE A 7 63.23 -56.65 -63.26
N LYS A 8 63.07 -57.88 -62.75
CA LYS A 8 64.07 -58.49 -61.87
C LYS A 8 65.21 -59.00 -62.74
N LEU A 9 66.29 -58.22 -62.81
CA LEU A 9 67.59 -58.68 -63.27
C LEU A 9 68.09 -59.69 -62.23
N ILE A 10 68.14 -60.98 -62.58
CA ILE A 10 68.85 -61.98 -61.75
C ILE A 10 70.33 -61.73 -62.01
N THR A 11 70.92 -60.86 -61.18
CA THR A 11 72.36 -60.63 -61.17
C THR A 11 72.99 -61.82 -60.47
N THR A 12 73.38 -62.83 -61.24
CA THR A 12 74.31 -63.86 -60.76
C THR A 12 75.64 -63.16 -60.49
N ILE A 13 75.87 -62.75 -59.25
CA ILE A 13 77.14 -62.16 -58.82
C ILE A 13 78.14 -63.31 -58.73
N THR A 14 78.93 -63.47 -59.78
CA THR A 14 80.11 -64.31 -59.80
C THR A 14 81.10 -63.77 -58.75
N LEU A 15 81.22 -64.46 -57.62
CA LEU A 15 82.29 -64.20 -56.65
C LEU A 15 83.63 -64.51 -57.33
N ILE A 16 84.46 -63.48 -57.53
CA ILE A 16 85.84 -63.65 -57.97
C ILE A 16 86.65 -64.08 -56.74
N PHE A 17 86.93 -65.39 -56.64
CA PHE A 17 87.90 -65.90 -55.68
C PHE A 17 89.30 -65.53 -56.15
N THR A 18 89.89 -64.48 -55.57
CA THR A 18 91.35 -64.32 -55.54
C THR A 18 91.89 -65.32 -54.53
N PHE A 19 92.24 -66.53 -54.98
CA PHE A 19 93.09 -67.42 -54.19
C PHE A 19 94.44 -66.71 -53.98
N LEU A 20 94.70 -66.27 -52.75
CA LEU A 20 96.03 -65.94 -52.29
C LEU A 20 96.79 -67.26 -52.23
N LEU A 21 97.47 -67.60 -53.33
CA LEU A 21 98.49 -68.65 -53.35
C LEU A 21 99.54 -68.32 -52.30
N THR A 22 99.43 -68.91 -51.12
CA THR A 22 100.58 -69.03 -50.22
C THR A 22 101.60 -69.88 -50.98
N ASN A 23 102.70 -69.24 -51.39
CA ASN A 23 103.86 -69.88 -51.98
C ASN A 23 104.44 -70.91 -50.99
N ILE A 24 103.88 -72.12 -50.97
CA ILE A 24 104.55 -73.27 -50.38
C ILE A 24 105.52 -73.75 -51.45
N LYS A 25 106.76 -73.24 -51.39
CA LYS A 25 107.87 -73.87 -52.10
C LYS A 25 108.07 -75.24 -51.46
N VAL A 26 107.43 -76.26 -51.99
CA VAL A 26 107.76 -77.63 -51.61
C VAL A 26 109.12 -77.93 -52.23
N PHE A 27 110.13 -77.95 -51.36
CA PHE A 27 111.46 -78.45 -51.68
C PHE A 27 111.31 -79.93 -51.95
N ALA A 28 111.39 -80.36 -53.22
CA ALA A 28 111.46 -81.77 -53.62
C ALA A 28 110.36 -82.68 -53.01
N VAL A 29 109.32 -83.01 -53.77
CA VAL A 29 108.33 -84.01 -53.33
C VAL A 29 108.81 -85.40 -53.73
N GLU A 30 109.14 -86.23 -52.76
CA GLU A 30 109.40 -87.65 -53.01
C GLU A 30 108.07 -88.36 -53.32
N ILE A 31 107.92 -88.90 -54.53
CA ILE A 31 106.70 -89.64 -54.89
C ILE A 31 107.01 -91.13 -54.97
N ASN A 32 106.22 -91.91 -54.23
CA ASN A 32 106.27 -93.35 -54.22
C ASN A 32 105.02 -93.93 -54.89
N SER A 33 105.18 -95.10 -55.52
CA SER A 33 104.06 -95.90 -56.02
C SER A 33 103.97 -97.19 -55.22
N THR A 34 102.77 -97.55 -54.78
CA THR A 34 102.46 -98.86 -54.21
C THR A 34 101.63 -99.66 -55.19
N ASP A 35 101.97 -100.95 -55.35
CA ASP A 35 101.14 -101.89 -56.10
C ASP A 35 99.78 -102.05 -55.40
N ALA A 36 98.72 -101.95 -56.18
CA ALA A 36 97.35 -102.08 -55.73
C ALA A 36 96.54 -102.85 -56.79
N GLU A 37 95.33 -103.25 -56.41
CA GLU A 37 94.43 -103.91 -57.33
C GLU A 37 94.01 -102.98 -58.48
N SER A 38 94.12 -103.47 -59.72
CA SER A 38 93.46 -102.86 -60.87
C SER A 38 92.02 -103.32 -60.92
N TYR A 39 91.08 -102.39 -60.71
CA TYR A 39 89.66 -102.74 -60.75
C TYR A 39 89.14 -102.99 -62.17
N LEU A 40 89.70 -102.32 -63.18
CA LEU A 40 89.31 -102.46 -64.59
C LEU A 40 90.47 -102.93 -65.46
N ASN A 41 90.12 -103.53 -66.59
CA ASN A 41 91.04 -103.86 -67.67
C ASN A 41 90.95 -102.82 -68.80
N TYR A 42 92.01 -102.68 -69.59
CA TYR A 42 92.09 -101.81 -70.76
C TYR A 42 92.55 -102.61 -71.98
N ASN A 43 91.74 -102.60 -73.03
CA ASN A 43 92.20 -103.07 -74.34
C ASN A 43 93.25 -102.07 -74.83
N SER A 44 94.55 -102.38 -74.80
CA SER A 44 95.60 -101.39 -75.11
C SER A 44 95.87 -101.30 -76.62
N PRO A 45 95.83 -100.11 -77.25
CA PRO A 45 96.13 -99.99 -78.68
C PRO A 45 97.65 -100.06 -78.91
N THR A 46 98.44 -99.69 -77.90
CA THR A 46 99.90 -99.68 -77.92
C THR A 46 100.48 -101.08 -77.88
N TRP A 47 99.88 -101.99 -77.11
CA TRP A 47 100.39 -103.35 -76.91
C TRP A 47 99.58 -104.43 -77.65
N GLY A 48 98.44 -104.08 -78.25
CA GLY A 48 97.59 -105.02 -78.98
C GLY A 48 96.96 -106.12 -78.12
N LYS A 49 96.89 -105.94 -76.79
CA LYS A 49 96.34 -106.91 -75.83
C LYS A 49 95.57 -106.21 -74.69
N ILE A 50 94.69 -106.97 -74.03
CA ILE A 50 93.96 -106.53 -72.83
C ILE A 50 94.90 -106.64 -71.62
N LEU A 51 95.00 -105.58 -70.82
CA LEU A 51 95.86 -105.50 -69.64
C LEU A 51 95.13 -104.82 -68.48
N PRO A 52 95.42 -105.16 -67.21
CA PRO A 52 94.97 -104.38 -66.07
C PRO A 52 95.46 -102.93 -66.18
N ILE A 53 94.65 -101.94 -65.76
CA ILE A 53 95.01 -100.52 -65.82
C ILE A 53 94.85 -99.85 -64.45
N GLY A 54 95.81 -98.99 -64.09
CA GLY A 54 95.76 -98.23 -62.84
C GLY A 54 96.03 -99.06 -61.57
N ASN A 55 96.86 -100.10 -61.66
CA ASN A 55 97.29 -100.97 -60.55
C ASN A 55 98.24 -100.28 -59.56
N HIS A 56 98.41 -98.97 -59.62
CA HIS A 56 99.29 -98.24 -58.71
C HIS A 56 98.52 -97.15 -57.99
N ARG A 57 98.89 -96.93 -56.73
CA ARG A 57 98.50 -95.78 -55.94
C ARG A 57 99.75 -94.97 -55.66
N TYR A 58 99.65 -93.67 -55.81
CA TYR A 58 100.76 -92.76 -55.65
C TYR A 58 100.53 -91.87 -54.44
N TYR A 59 101.57 -91.71 -53.63
CA TYR A 59 101.53 -90.93 -52.42
C TYR A 59 102.85 -90.18 -52.22
N ALA A 60 102.76 -89.01 -51.60
CA ALA A 60 103.88 -88.37 -50.94
C ALA A 60 104.12 -89.00 -49.54
N PRO A 61 105.25 -88.73 -48.86
CA PRO A 61 105.59 -89.39 -47.59
C PRO A 61 104.61 -89.11 -46.45
N ASP A 62 103.86 -88.01 -46.52
CA ASP A 62 102.80 -87.62 -45.59
C ASP A 62 101.43 -88.24 -45.93
N LEU A 63 101.39 -89.19 -46.87
CA LEU A 63 100.21 -89.88 -47.37
C LEU A 63 99.25 -88.98 -48.18
N MET A 64 99.68 -87.79 -48.58
CA MET A 64 98.93 -87.00 -49.55
C MET A 64 98.75 -87.79 -50.84
N THR A 65 97.55 -87.69 -51.41
CA THR A 65 97.20 -88.45 -52.60
C THR A 65 97.84 -87.83 -53.82
N CYS A 66 98.56 -88.66 -54.59
CA CYS A 66 99.09 -88.27 -55.89
C CYS A 66 98.34 -89.00 -57.03
N TYR A 67 98.20 -88.30 -58.15
CA TYR A 67 97.66 -88.78 -59.40
C TYR A 67 98.70 -88.68 -60.51
N CYS A 68 98.81 -89.74 -61.30
CA CYS A 68 99.61 -89.74 -62.50
C CYS A 68 98.98 -88.84 -63.58
N LEU A 69 99.82 -88.05 -64.27
CA LEU A 69 99.42 -87.17 -65.37
C LEU A 69 99.90 -87.64 -66.74
N ASN A 70 100.60 -88.79 -66.85
CA ASN A 70 100.89 -89.39 -68.16
C ASN A 70 100.53 -90.88 -68.18
N THR A 71 99.56 -91.25 -69.01
CA THR A 71 99.25 -92.66 -69.22
C THR A 71 100.43 -93.40 -69.83
N GLY A 72 100.83 -94.53 -69.24
CA GLY A 72 101.76 -95.52 -69.82
C GLY A 72 103.25 -95.17 -69.80
N ALA A 73 103.69 -94.16 -69.03
CA ALA A 73 105.10 -94.00 -68.66
C ALA A 73 105.44 -94.87 -67.42
N LEU A 74 106.72 -95.07 -67.11
CA LEU A 74 107.14 -95.88 -65.96
C LEU A 74 106.79 -95.21 -64.63
N ASN A 75 106.48 -96.00 -63.61
CA ASN A 75 106.08 -95.49 -62.30
C ASN A 75 107.26 -94.81 -61.57
N PRO A 76 107.00 -93.79 -60.75
CA PRO A 76 107.99 -93.27 -59.81
C PRO A 76 108.37 -94.35 -58.78
N THR A 77 109.62 -94.34 -58.33
CA THR A 77 110.18 -95.35 -57.40
C THR A 77 110.88 -94.68 -56.22
N GLY A 78 110.32 -93.57 -55.70
CA GLY A 78 110.90 -92.79 -54.59
C GLY A 78 111.91 -91.74 -55.06
N GLN A 79 111.55 -90.98 -56.09
CA GLN A 79 112.40 -89.91 -56.64
C GLN A 79 111.79 -88.54 -56.35
N ASP A 80 112.65 -87.53 -56.22
CA ASP A 80 112.30 -86.16 -55.86
C ASP A 80 111.81 -85.34 -57.05
N TYR A 81 110.55 -84.95 -57.03
CA TYR A 81 109.93 -84.05 -58.00
C TYR A 81 110.14 -82.60 -57.56
N THR A 82 110.95 -81.84 -58.31
CA THR A 82 111.31 -80.45 -57.98
C THR A 82 110.77 -79.41 -58.96
N GLU A 83 110.34 -79.83 -60.15
CA GLU A 83 109.85 -78.93 -61.20
C GLU A 83 108.32 -78.96 -61.23
N GLU A 84 107.69 -77.91 -60.72
CA GLU A 84 106.24 -77.74 -60.79
C GLU A 84 105.81 -77.36 -62.21
N ILE A 85 104.72 -77.95 -62.70
CA ILE A 85 104.13 -77.68 -64.02
C ILE A 85 102.69 -77.17 -63.89
N PRO A 86 102.21 -76.36 -64.85
CA PRO A 86 100.83 -75.89 -64.84
C PRO A 86 99.82 -77.04 -64.86
N VAL A 87 98.79 -76.93 -64.02
CA VAL A 87 97.64 -77.86 -63.99
C VAL A 87 96.55 -77.35 -64.92
N ASP A 88 95.94 -78.24 -65.69
CA ASP A 88 94.74 -77.89 -66.44
C ASP A 88 93.53 -77.79 -65.51
N SER A 89 92.79 -76.68 -65.61
CA SER A 89 91.57 -76.39 -64.84
C SER A 89 90.52 -77.51 -64.84
N GLY A 90 90.42 -78.34 -65.87
CA GLY A 90 89.50 -79.49 -65.89
C GLY A 90 90.01 -80.66 -65.06
N ILE A 91 91.33 -80.86 -64.97
CA ILE A 91 91.94 -81.82 -64.03
C ILE A 91 91.73 -81.33 -62.60
N GLU A 92 91.91 -80.04 -62.34
CA GLU A 92 91.62 -79.44 -61.03
C GLU A 92 90.13 -79.58 -60.65
N THR A 93 89.22 -79.36 -61.61
CA THR A 93 87.77 -79.58 -61.41
C THR A 93 87.44 -81.04 -61.09
N ILE A 94 88.12 -81.99 -61.74
CA ILE A 94 87.99 -83.41 -61.41
C ILE A 94 88.39 -83.66 -59.95
N VAL A 95 89.39 -82.97 -59.42
CA VAL A 95 89.79 -83.11 -58.01
C VAL A 95 88.78 -82.44 -57.06
N TYR A 96 88.20 -81.29 -57.42
CA TYR A 96 87.14 -80.64 -56.61
C TYR A 96 85.88 -81.49 -56.44
N TRP A 97 85.58 -82.35 -57.41
CA TRP A 97 84.48 -83.31 -57.31
C TRP A 97 84.95 -84.70 -56.88
N GLY A 98 86.20 -85.06 -57.16
CA GLY A 98 86.79 -86.37 -56.97
C GLY A 98 87.45 -86.58 -55.60
N TYR A 99 88.27 -87.62 -55.50
CA TYR A 99 88.99 -87.91 -54.27
C TYR A 99 90.25 -87.04 -54.13
N PRO A 100 90.54 -86.43 -52.96
CA PRO A 100 89.90 -86.61 -51.66
C PRO A 100 88.82 -85.58 -51.29
N ALA A 101 88.40 -84.67 -52.18
CA ALA A 101 87.31 -83.71 -51.89
C ALA A 101 86.03 -84.41 -51.42
N LYS A 102 85.76 -85.55 -52.06
CA LYS A 102 84.72 -86.50 -51.69
C LYS A 102 85.32 -87.90 -51.58
N ASP A 103 84.69 -88.74 -50.77
CA ASP A 103 85.11 -90.13 -50.56
C ASP A 103 84.38 -91.14 -51.46
N GLY A 104 83.44 -90.68 -52.28
CA GLY A 104 82.63 -91.52 -53.17
C GLY A 104 81.45 -92.22 -52.49
N SER A 105 81.18 -91.94 -51.21
CA SER A 105 80.03 -92.49 -50.48
C SER A 105 78.68 -92.16 -51.14
N GLU A 106 78.56 -90.99 -51.76
CA GLU A 106 77.38 -90.57 -52.55
C GLU A 106 77.10 -91.50 -53.75
N TRP A 107 78.12 -92.20 -54.24
CA TRP A 107 78.04 -93.18 -55.33
C TRP A 107 77.97 -94.63 -54.83
N GLY A 108 78.00 -94.86 -53.50
CA GLY A 108 77.99 -96.20 -52.90
C GLY A 108 79.25 -97.02 -53.20
N ILE A 109 80.39 -96.36 -53.47
CA ILE A 109 81.70 -97.01 -53.68
C ILE A 109 82.70 -96.60 -52.61
N SER A 110 83.75 -97.39 -52.44
CA SER A 110 84.78 -97.11 -51.43
C SER A 110 85.67 -95.94 -51.84
N ALA A 111 86.33 -95.32 -50.85
CA ALA A 111 87.30 -94.24 -51.07
C ALA A 111 88.42 -94.63 -52.04
N ASP A 112 88.92 -95.87 -51.97
CA ASP A 112 89.95 -96.34 -52.92
C ASP A 112 89.40 -96.52 -54.33
N GLU A 113 88.15 -96.99 -54.49
CA GLU A 113 87.49 -97.05 -55.80
C GLU A 113 87.23 -95.65 -56.37
N TYR A 114 86.84 -94.69 -55.53
CA TYR A 114 86.63 -93.31 -55.95
C TYR A 114 87.95 -92.63 -56.35
N ARG A 115 89.01 -92.87 -55.57
CA ARG A 115 90.39 -92.49 -55.92
C ARG A 115 90.82 -93.11 -57.25
N TYR A 116 90.54 -94.40 -57.46
CA TYR A 116 90.84 -95.08 -58.72
C TYR A 116 90.06 -94.48 -59.90
N CYS A 117 88.76 -94.24 -59.73
CA CYS A 117 87.93 -93.55 -60.72
C CYS A 117 88.48 -92.15 -61.02
N THR A 118 88.93 -91.41 -60.01
CA THR A 118 89.55 -90.09 -60.17
C THR A 118 90.82 -90.19 -61.03
N GLN A 119 91.70 -91.17 -60.78
CA GLN A 119 92.89 -91.40 -61.60
C GLN A 119 92.54 -91.70 -63.07
N LEU A 120 91.56 -92.58 -63.31
CA LEU A 120 91.12 -92.90 -64.66
C LEU A 120 90.43 -91.72 -65.35
N ALA A 121 89.66 -90.93 -64.60
CA ALA A 121 89.00 -89.72 -65.07
C ALA A 121 90.02 -88.67 -65.50
N ILE A 122 91.10 -88.45 -64.74
CA ILE A 122 92.20 -87.56 -65.13
C ILE A 122 92.78 -88.00 -66.48
N TRP A 123 93.11 -89.28 -66.62
CA TRP A 123 93.66 -89.80 -67.88
C TRP A 123 92.69 -89.76 -69.05
N ALA A 124 91.40 -90.02 -68.82
CA ALA A 124 90.36 -89.96 -69.82
C ALA A 124 90.10 -88.50 -70.27
N TYR A 125 90.03 -87.59 -69.30
CA TYR A 125 89.95 -86.16 -69.54
C TYR A 125 91.13 -85.68 -70.38
N GLN A 126 92.36 -86.05 -70.04
CA GLN A 126 93.53 -85.65 -70.82
C GLN A 126 93.48 -86.13 -72.28
N LYS A 127 92.87 -87.29 -72.55
CA LYS A 127 92.62 -87.77 -73.92
C LYS A 127 91.58 -86.88 -74.62
N GLU A 128 90.45 -86.65 -73.97
CA GLU A 128 89.28 -85.99 -74.57
C GLU A 128 89.47 -84.48 -74.71
N ALA A 129 90.23 -83.86 -73.80
CA ALA A 129 90.66 -82.47 -73.89
C ALA A 129 91.87 -82.27 -74.82
N GLY A 130 92.46 -83.35 -75.37
CA GLY A 130 93.59 -83.28 -76.29
C GLY A 130 94.93 -82.88 -75.66
N LEU A 131 95.07 -83.05 -74.34
CA LEU A 131 96.25 -82.66 -73.56
C LEU A 131 97.40 -83.67 -73.69
N SER A 132 97.08 -84.96 -73.80
CA SER A 132 98.09 -86.02 -73.96
C SER A 132 97.51 -87.24 -74.68
N ARG A 133 98.31 -88.29 -74.87
CA ARG A 133 97.82 -89.56 -75.44
C ARG A 133 96.69 -90.17 -74.60
N GLY A 134 96.65 -89.88 -73.29
CA GLY A 134 95.58 -90.20 -72.34
C GLY A 134 95.08 -91.65 -72.35
N LEU A 135 93.90 -91.86 -71.77
CA LEU A 135 93.16 -93.12 -71.74
C LEU A 135 91.90 -92.97 -72.58
N ASP A 136 91.67 -93.86 -73.55
CA ASP A 136 90.37 -93.92 -74.23
C ASP A 136 89.39 -94.72 -73.37
N ARG A 137 88.55 -94.03 -72.59
CA ARG A 137 87.62 -94.68 -71.66
C ARG A 137 86.59 -95.59 -72.34
N THR A 138 86.42 -95.53 -73.67
CA THR A 138 85.55 -96.48 -74.41
C THR A 138 86.17 -97.88 -74.53
N ARG A 139 87.47 -98.01 -74.27
CA ARG A 139 88.25 -99.25 -74.38
C ARG A 139 88.54 -99.88 -73.02
N LEU A 140 87.95 -99.34 -71.95
CA LEU A 140 87.87 -99.97 -70.64
C LEU A 140 86.96 -101.20 -70.69
N GLN A 141 87.30 -102.22 -69.92
CA GLN A 141 86.59 -103.49 -69.82
C GLN A 141 86.51 -103.94 -68.36
N ASP A 142 85.61 -104.90 -68.09
CA ASP A 142 85.50 -105.53 -66.77
C ASP A 142 86.88 -106.04 -66.31
N GLY A 143 87.23 -105.71 -65.08
CA GLY A 143 88.39 -106.26 -64.37
C GLY A 143 87.91 -107.08 -63.19
N THR A 144 88.48 -106.82 -62.01
CA THR A 144 87.97 -107.41 -60.76
C THR A 144 86.66 -106.77 -60.31
N VAL A 145 86.33 -105.58 -60.83
CA VAL A 145 85.04 -104.92 -60.69
C VAL A 145 84.41 -104.73 -62.09
N SER A 146 83.07 -104.79 -62.17
CA SER A 146 82.37 -104.51 -63.43
C SER A 146 82.53 -103.04 -63.83
N LEU A 147 82.82 -102.81 -65.10
CA LEU A 147 82.87 -101.49 -65.73
C LEU A 147 81.58 -100.71 -65.46
N SER A 148 80.43 -101.37 -65.49
CA SER A 148 79.13 -100.73 -65.26
C SER A 148 78.99 -100.03 -63.90
N ARG A 149 79.76 -100.47 -62.89
CA ARG A 149 79.75 -99.90 -61.53
C ARG A 149 80.62 -98.65 -61.41
N LEU A 150 81.81 -98.65 -62.01
CA LEU A 150 82.77 -97.55 -61.89
C LEU A 150 82.66 -96.52 -63.03
N LYS A 151 82.18 -96.93 -64.20
CA LYS A 151 82.07 -96.07 -65.39
C LYS A 151 81.20 -94.83 -65.18
N PRO A 152 80.03 -94.88 -64.53
CA PRO A 152 79.23 -93.67 -64.27
C PRO A 152 79.99 -92.62 -63.45
N VAL A 153 80.83 -93.05 -62.50
CA VAL A 153 81.64 -92.17 -61.67
C VAL A 153 82.77 -91.54 -62.47
N ILE A 154 83.50 -92.35 -63.26
CA ILE A 154 84.52 -91.87 -64.18
C ILE A 154 83.91 -90.87 -65.16
N ASP A 155 82.71 -91.18 -65.68
CA ASP A 155 82.02 -90.33 -66.64
C ASP A 155 81.58 -89.01 -66.02
N PHE A 156 81.00 -89.04 -64.81
CA PHE A 156 80.65 -87.84 -64.03
C PHE A 156 81.87 -86.94 -63.81
N LEU A 157 82.99 -87.49 -63.33
CA LEU A 157 84.19 -86.70 -63.07
C LEU A 157 84.74 -86.09 -64.37
N VAL A 158 84.83 -86.88 -65.45
CA VAL A 158 85.26 -86.36 -66.76
C VAL A 158 84.33 -85.27 -67.27
N GLU A 159 83.01 -85.42 -67.13
CA GLU A 159 82.03 -84.40 -67.53
C GLU A 159 82.16 -83.11 -66.72
N LYS A 160 82.36 -83.20 -65.39
CA LYS A 160 82.67 -82.04 -64.55
C LYS A 160 83.94 -81.34 -65.02
N GLY A 161 84.99 -82.12 -65.31
CA GLY A 161 86.25 -81.61 -65.84
C GLY A 161 86.13 -80.92 -67.19
N LEU A 162 85.40 -81.52 -68.15
CA LEU A 162 85.15 -80.97 -69.47
C LEU A 162 84.34 -79.67 -69.40
N ASN A 163 83.35 -79.61 -68.53
CA ASN A 163 82.49 -78.43 -68.34
C ASN A 163 83.11 -77.38 -67.41
N LYS A 164 84.20 -77.70 -66.70
CA LYS A 164 84.82 -76.86 -65.66
C LYS A 164 83.80 -76.38 -64.62
N GLU A 165 82.87 -77.27 -64.27
CA GLU A 165 81.75 -76.96 -63.39
C GLU A 165 82.22 -76.97 -61.93
N MET A 166 82.28 -75.80 -61.29
CA MET A 166 82.75 -75.65 -59.90
C MET A 166 81.64 -76.01 -58.89
N PRO A 167 81.98 -76.66 -57.76
CA PRO A 167 81.02 -76.87 -56.68
C PRO A 167 80.68 -75.54 -55.98
N THR A 168 79.55 -75.52 -55.28
CA THR A 168 79.16 -74.41 -54.41
C THR A 168 79.98 -74.48 -53.13
N PHE A 169 81.05 -73.71 -53.02
CA PHE A 169 81.85 -73.69 -51.80
C PHE A 169 81.12 -73.00 -50.64
N PHE A 170 80.51 -71.84 -50.87
CA PHE A 170 79.74 -71.10 -49.87
C PHE A 170 78.84 -70.04 -50.52
N GLU A 171 77.54 -70.11 -50.25
CA GLU A 171 76.55 -69.11 -50.70
C GLU A 171 75.57 -68.83 -49.57
N VAL A 172 75.12 -67.57 -49.41
CA VAL A 172 73.98 -67.24 -48.52
C VAL A 172 72.91 -66.53 -49.33
N SER A 173 71.67 -67.01 -49.23
CA SER A 173 70.55 -66.49 -50.01
C SER A 173 69.22 -66.56 -49.23
N PRO A 174 68.27 -65.64 -49.43
CA PRO A 174 68.36 -64.44 -50.29
C PRO A 174 69.22 -63.31 -49.68
N ASN A 175 69.55 -62.29 -50.49
CA ASN A 175 70.41 -61.16 -50.07
C ASN A 175 69.62 -59.92 -49.58
N ASP A 176 68.41 -59.71 -50.11
CA ASP A 176 67.55 -58.58 -49.76
C ASP A 176 66.20 -59.12 -49.26
N ILE A 177 65.89 -58.89 -47.99
CA ILE A 177 64.75 -59.46 -47.29
C ILE A 177 63.87 -58.34 -46.75
N ILE A 178 62.57 -58.53 -46.85
CA ILE A 178 61.57 -57.69 -46.19
C ILE A 178 61.02 -58.48 -45.01
N ALA A 179 61.17 -57.93 -43.81
CA ALA A 179 60.59 -58.49 -42.60
C ALA A 179 59.12 -58.03 -42.46
N ASN A 180 58.24 -58.97 -42.15
CA ASN A 180 56.80 -58.74 -42.05
C ASN A 180 56.34 -58.86 -40.60
N GLN A 181 55.26 -58.17 -40.26
CA GLN A 181 54.70 -58.20 -38.91
C GLN A 181 54.20 -59.61 -38.55
N GLU A 182 54.76 -60.17 -37.48
CA GLU A 182 54.33 -61.42 -36.85
C GLU A 182 54.37 -61.25 -35.33
N GLY A 183 53.19 -61.17 -34.71
CA GLY A 183 53.07 -60.92 -33.27
C GLY A 183 53.73 -59.59 -32.85
N ASP A 184 54.67 -59.67 -31.91
CA ASP A 184 55.39 -58.51 -31.36
C ASP A 184 56.68 -58.15 -32.15
N TYR A 185 56.90 -58.78 -33.31
CA TYR A 185 58.12 -58.59 -34.12
C TYR A 185 57.82 -58.36 -35.61
N PHE A 186 58.75 -57.72 -36.32
CA PHE A 186 58.96 -57.90 -37.75
C PHE A 186 59.93 -59.08 -37.96
N VAL A 187 59.51 -60.09 -38.71
CA VAL A 187 60.25 -61.34 -38.89
C VAL A 187 60.67 -61.52 -40.34
N SER A 188 61.93 -61.85 -40.57
CA SER A 188 62.48 -62.09 -41.91
C SER A 188 61.99 -63.42 -42.50
N GLU A 189 61.98 -63.52 -43.83
CA GLU A 189 61.97 -64.81 -44.50
C GLU A 189 63.24 -65.63 -44.15
N PRO A 190 63.23 -66.97 -44.29
CA PRO A 190 64.41 -67.81 -44.01
C PRO A 190 65.62 -67.44 -44.89
N ILE A 191 66.77 -67.26 -44.27
CA ILE A 191 68.07 -67.02 -44.91
C ILE A 191 68.87 -68.33 -44.86
N LYS A 192 69.20 -68.90 -46.03
CA LYS A 192 69.84 -70.22 -46.17
C LYS A 192 71.32 -70.10 -46.50
N ILE A 193 72.15 -70.88 -45.81
CA ILE A 193 73.58 -71.08 -46.08
C ILE A 193 73.72 -72.34 -46.94
N LYS A 194 74.22 -72.25 -48.18
CA LYS A 194 74.37 -73.39 -49.09
C LYS A 194 75.84 -73.72 -49.32
N SER A 195 76.17 -75.01 -49.31
CA SER A 195 77.48 -75.52 -49.70
C SER A 195 77.40 -77.01 -50.10
N ASP A 196 78.21 -77.39 -51.09
CA ASP A 196 78.48 -78.79 -51.45
C ASP A 196 79.55 -79.42 -50.54
N TYR A 197 80.15 -78.63 -49.64
CA TYR A 197 81.13 -79.03 -48.63
C TYR A 197 80.50 -79.03 -47.23
N GLU A 198 80.99 -79.89 -46.35
CA GLU A 198 80.53 -79.97 -44.97
C GLU A 198 81.32 -79.01 -44.06
N PHE A 199 80.61 -78.19 -43.28
CA PHE A 199 81.14 -77.36 -42.20
C PHE A 199 80.08 -77.14 -41.12
N LYS A 200 80.51 -76.74 -39.91
CA LYS A 200 79.64 -76.59 -38.72
C LYS A 200 79.77 -75.25 -38.00
N ASP A 201 80.59 -74.35 -38.52
CA ASP A 201 81.06 -73.15 -37.83
C ASP A 201 80.58 -71.84 -38.49
N ALA A 202 79.53 -71.87 -39.32
CA ALA A 202 79.07 -70.67 -40.00
C ALA A 202 78.43 -69.70 -39.01
N LYS A 203 79.15 -68.62 -38.68
CA LYS A 203 78.76 -67.58 -37.73
C LYS A 203 77.94 -66.49 -38.40
N VAL A 204 76.74 -66.24 -37.88
CA VAL A 204 75.84 -65.17 -38.31
C VAL A 204 75.92 -64.02 -37.31
N THR A 205 76.12 -62.79 -37.79
CA THR A 205 76.19 -61.59 -36.95
C THR A 205 75.42 -60.42 -37.57
N ILE A 206 74.88 -59.54 -36.72
CA ILE A 206 74.35 -58.25 -37.18
C ILE A 206 75.53 -57.29 -37.31
N LYS A 207 75.80 -56.86 -38.55
CA LYS A 207 76.92 -55.95 -38.89
C LYS A 207 76.58 -54.49 -38.59
N SER A 208 75.35 -54.07 -38.89
CA SER A 208 74.86 -52.71 -38.65
C SER A 208 73.34 -52.63 -38.70
N SER A 209 72.79 -51.54 -38.15
CA SER A 209 71.37 -51.19 -38.21
C SER A 209 71.24 -49.72 -38.59
N SER A 210 70.18 -49.35 -39.32
CA SER A 210 69.79 -47.96 -39.55
C SER A 210 69.47 -47.23 -38.25
N ASN A 211 69.16 -47.98 -37.19
CA ASN A 211 69.06 -47.50 -35.81
C ASN A 211 69.96 -48.35 -34.91
N SER A 212 71.09 -47.78 -34.47
CA SER A 212 72.11 -48.47 -33.67
C SER A 212 71.57 -49.02 -32.34
N ASN A 213 70.51 -48.43 -31.79
CA ASN A 213 69.93 -48.86 -30.52
C ASN A 213 69.16 -50.20 -30.64
N LEU A 214 68.94 -50.69 -31.87
CA LEU A 214 68.25 -51.96 -32.11
C LEU A 214 69.19 -53.17 -32.06
N MET A 215 70.51 -52.97 -32.11
CA MET A 215 71.49 -54.05 -32.27
C MET A 215 71.33 -55.14 -31.19
N ASP A 216 71.10 -54.76 -29.94
CA ASP A 216 70.94 -55.69 -28.80
C ASP A 216 69.51 -56.27 -28.67
N LEU A 217 68.55 -55.74 -29.44
CA LEU A 217 67.15 -56.17 -29.42
C LEU A 217 66.81 -57.14 -30.56
N ILE A 218 67.65 -57.18 -31.60
CA ILE A 218 67.48 -58.06 -32.75
C ILE A 218 67.88 -59.48 -32.36
N LYS A 219 67.03 -60.44 -32.69
CA LYS A 219 67.29 -61.86 -32.41
C LYS A 219 67.50 -62.63 -33.70
N ILE A 220 68.50 -63.50 -33.70
CA ILE A 220 68.76 -64.47 -34.77
C ILE A 220 68.31 -65.83 -34.25
N LYS A 221 67.41 -66.47 -34.97
CA LYS A 221 66.82 -67.73 -34.56
C LYS A 221 66.92 -68.75 -35.67
N ASP A 222 67.04 -70.01 -35.29
CA ASP A 222 66.88 -71.12 -36.22
C ASP A 222 65.41 -71.32 -36.62
N MET A 223 65.16 -72.35 -37.42
CA MET A 223 63.84 -72.65 -37.95
C MET A 223 62.88 -73.26 -36.90
N ASP A 224 63.39 -73.74 -35.77
CA ASP A 224 62.62 -74.25 -34.64
C ASP A 224 62.28 -73.15 -33.62
N GLY A 225 62.93 -71.98 -33.75
CA GLY A 225 62.67 -70.76 -32.97
C GLY A 225 63.66 -70.53 -31.84
N ASP A 226 64.71 -71.34 -31.75
CA ASP A 226 65.78 -71.23 -30.76
C ASP A 226 66.79 -70.16 -31.18
N GLU A 227 67.22 -69.34 -30.22
CA GLU A 227 68.16 -68.24 -30.45
C GLU A 227 69.59 -68.79 -30.53
N ARG A 228 70.21 -68.67 -31.70
CA ARG A 228 71.59 -69.10 -31.95
C ARG A 228 72.20 -68.37 -33.14
N ASP A 229 73.52 -68.34 -33.18
CA ASP A 229 74.30 -67.55 -34.14
C ASP A 229 75.38 -68.35 -34.87
N THR A 230 75.42 -69.68 -34.71
CA THR A 230 76.30 -70.60 -35.43
C THR A 230 75.50 -71.71 -36.10
N TYR A 231 75.83 -72.03 -37.35
CA TYR A 231 75.06 -72.91 -38.22
C TYR A 231 75.96 -73.85 -39.03
N SER A 232 75.41 -75.01 -39.41
CA SER A 232 76.05 -75.97 -40.31
C SER A 232 75.77 -75.65 -41.78
N SER A 233 76.54 -76.24 -42.69
CA SER A 233 76.24 -76.14 -44.12
C SER A 233 74.81 -76.62 -44.40
N ASN A 234 74.10 -75.92 -45.28
CA ASN A 234 72.72 -76.19 -45.69
C ASN A 234 71.61 -75.87 -44.66
N GLU A 235 71.93 -75.27 -43.50
CA GLU A 235 70.94 -74.74 -42.54
C GLU A 235 70.39 -73.34 -42.91
N SER A 236 69.29 -72.96 -42.26
CA SER A 236 68.62 -71.66 -42.42
C SER A 236 68.37 -70.98 -41.07
N PHE A 237 68.27 -69.65 -41.08
CA PHE A 237 67.93 -68.82 -39.92
C PHE A 237 66.97 -67.68 -40.27
N ARG A 238 66.40 -67.04 -39.25
CA ARG A 238 65.54 -65.85 -39.35
C ARG A 238 66.00 -64.74 -38.42
N VAL A 239 65.66 -63.52 -38.78
CA VAL A 239 65.91 -62.30 -38.00
C VAL A 239 64.59 -61.75 -37.46
N TYR A 240 64.56 -61.43 -36.18
CA TYR A 240 63.41 -60.87 -35.47
C TYR A 240 63.73 -59.45 -34.97
N ILE A 241 62.91 -58.46 -35.36
CA ILE A 241 63.05 -57.04 -35.01
C ILE A 241 61.82 -56.59 -34.21
N PRO A 242 61.92 -55.87 -33.08
CA PRO A 242 60.74 -55.47 -32.31
C PRO A 242 59.74 -54.60 -33.09
N ILE A 243 58.44 -54.78 -32.86
CA ILE A 243 57.36 -54.11 -33.63
C ILE A 243 57.19 -52.60 -33.36
N ASP A 244 57.67 -52.11 -32.21
CA ASP A 244 57.59 -50.70 -31.80
C ASP A 244 58.76 -49.86 -32.34
N THR A 245 59.48 -50.38 -33.32
CA THR A 245 60.60 -49.72 -33.97
C THR A 245 60.14 -48.88 -35.17
N GLU A 246 60.86 -47.80 -35.45
CA GLU A 246 60.66 -47.00 -36.66
C GLU A 246 61.10 -47.78 -37.90
N THR A 247 60.63 -47.37 -39.08
CA THR A 247 61.05 -47.91 -40.39
C THR A 247 62.58 -47.92 -40.51
N GLY A 248 63.14 -49.05 -40.92
CA GLY A 248 64.58 -49.21 -40.98
C GLY A 248 65.05 -50.45 -41.74
N ASP A 249 66.36 -50.64 -41.73
CA ASP A 249 67.03 -51.82 -42.26
C ASP A 249 68.25 -52.21 -41.41
N ILE A 250 68.64 -53.48 -41.49
CA ILE A 250 69.85 -54.02 -40.88
C ILE A 250 70.68 -54.77 -41.91
N LYS A 251 71.99 -54.88 -41.65
CA LYS A 251 72.93 -55.69 -42.43
C LYS A 251 73.38 -56.89 -41.62
N VAL A 252 73.25 -58.08 -42.19
CA VAL A 252 73.68 -59.36 -41.61
C VAL A 252 74.95 -59.83 -42.33
N ASN A 253 75.87 -60.43 -41.58
CA ASN A 253 77.11 -61.02 -42.06
C ASN A 253 77.19 -62.49 -41.66
N VAL A 254 77.62 -63.36 -42.58
CA VAL A 254 77.82 -64.78 -42.35
C VAL A 254 79.24 -65.17 -42.73
N LYS A 255 79.98 -65.75 -41.78
CA LYS A 255 81.36 -66.22 -41.98
C LYS A 255 81.48 -67.71 -41.67
N ALA A 256 82.22 -68.45 -42.49
CA ALA A 256 82.48 -69.88 -42.27
C ALA A 256 83.93 -70.23 -42.66
N THR A 257 84.40 -71.42 -42.30
CA THR A 257 85.63 -71.98 -42.85
C THR A 257 85.33 -73.25 -43.64
N VAL A 258 85.95 -73.40 -44.82
CA VAL A 258 85.71 -74.52 -45.75
C VAL A 258 87.04 -75.08 -46.23
N ASP A 259 87.24 -76.39 -46.06
CA ASP A 259 88.43 -77.09 -46.56
C ASP A 259 88.27 -77.43 -48.03
N ILE A 260 89.15 -76.90 -48.88
CA ILE A 260 89.11 -77.05 -50.34
C ILE A 260 90.42 -77.69 -50.83
N PRO A 261 90.36 -78.80 -51.59
CA PRO A 261 91.54 -79.44 -52.15
C PRO A 261 92.11 -78.68 -53.35
N ALA A 262 93.43 -78.64 -53.49
CA ALA A 262 94.17 -78.05 -54.59
C ALA A 262 95.13 -79.09 -55.20
N LEU A 263 95.24 -79.12 -56.53
CA LEU A 263 96.16 -80.01 -57.24
C LEU A 263 97.43 -79.24 -57.62
N LEU A 264 98.59 -79.77 -57.23
CA LEU A 264 99.92 -79.28 -57.60
C LEU A 264 100.58 -80.31 -58.53
N ALA A 265 100.89 -79.95 -59.79
CA ALA A 265 101.52 -80.88 -60.73
C ALA A 265 103.03 -80.70 -60.82
N TYR A 266 103.75 -81.79 -61.02
CA TYR A 266 105.20 -81.82 -61.13
C TYR A 266 105.67 -82.65 -62.33
N ALA A 267 106.65 -82.13 -63.07
CA ALA A 267 107.34 -82.85 -64.12
C ALA A 267 108.30 -83.90 -63.54
N THR A 268 108.43 -85.04 -64.22
CA THR A 268 109.41 -86.07 -63.84
C THR A 268 110.85 -85.58 -64.01
N PRO A 269 111.74 -85.80 -63.03
CA PRO A 269 113.19 -85.55 -63.21
C PRO A 269 113.87 -86.66 -64.03
N VAL A 270 113.20 -87.80 -64.24
CA VAL A 270 113.74 -88.98 -64.93
C VAL A 270 113.00 -89.21 -66.25
N GLU A 271 113.75 -89.24 -67.36
CA GLU A 271 113.21 -89.52 -68.69
C GLU A 271 112.45 -90.87 -68.72
N GLY A 272 111.24 -90.86 -69.28
CA GLY A 272 110.40 -92.05 -69.41
C GLY A 272 109.56 -92.42 -68.18
N LYS A 273 109.64 -91.66 -67.07
CA LYS A 273 108.73 -91.78 -65.92
C LYS A 273 107.56 -90.78 -65.96
N GLN A 274 106.58 -90.96 -65.09
CA GLN A 274 105.33 -90.18 -65.07
C GLN A 274 105.47 -88.84 -64.34
N ASP A 275 104.90 -87.78 -64.89
CA ASP A 275 104.52 -86.54 -64.22
C ASP A 275 103.38 -86.82 -63.23
N MET A 276 103.38 -86.08 -62.13
CA MET A 276 102.52 -86.39 -60.98
C MET A 276 101.82 -85.14 -60.45
N GLY A 277 100.53 -85.25 -60.16
CA GLY A 277 99.73 -84.26 -59.45
C GLY A 277 99.56 -84.66 -57.98
N LEU A 278 100.03 -83.84 -57.04
CA LEU A 278 99.85 -83.97 -55.60
C LEU A 278 98.59 -83.20 -55.18
N VAL A 279 97.70 -83.80 -54.40
CA VAL A 279 96.53 -83.10 -53.85
C VAL A 279 96.81 -82.65 -52.42
N ASP A 280 96.82 -81.33 -52.22
CA ASP A 280 96.90 -80.67 -50.92
C ASP A 280 95.52 -80.11 -50.52
N SER A 281 95.21 -79.96 -49.25
CA SER A 281 93.93 -79.39 -48.79
C SER A 281 94.18 -78.11 -47.99
N SER A 282 93.46 -77.05 -48.34
CA SER A 282 93.61 -75.74 -47.71
C SER A 282 92.30 -75.28 -47.05
N THR A 283 92.37 -74.85 -45.80
CA THR A 283 91.24 -74.23 -45.10
C THR A 283 91.05 -72.79 -45.58
N ASN A 284 89.87 -72.48 -46.12
CA ASN A 284 89.55 -71.18 -46.70
C ASN A 284 88.47 -70.47 -45.87
N ALA A 285 88.74 -69.21 -45.52
CA ALA A 285 87.75 -68.36 -44.87
C ALA A 285 86.72 -67.87 -45.89
N MET A 286 85.46 -68.13 -45.61
CA MET A 286 84.31 -67.69 -46.41
C MET A 286 83.60 -66.55 -45.70
N ASP A 287 83.27 -65.51 -46.45
CA ASP A 287 82.57 -64.35 -45.92
C ASP A 287 81.47 -63.91 -46.90
N ARG A 288 80.25 -63.82 -46.39
CA ARG A 288 79.14 -63.17 -47.08
C ARG A 288 78.62 -62.04 -46.21
N ASP A 289 78.85 -60.82 -46.68
CA ASP A 289 78.45 -59.61 -45.97
C ASP A 289 77.30 -58.87 -46.66
N ASN A 290 76.74 -57.90 -45.92
CA ASN A 290 75.72 -56.96 -46.40
C ASN A 290 74.39 -57.60 -46.86
N ILE A 291 74.00 -58.72 -46.27
CA ILE A 291 72.64 -59.26 -46.41
C ILE A 291 71.68 -58.27 -45.73
N THR A 292 70.74 -57.70 -46.47
CA THR A 292 69.88 -56.61 -45.99
C THR A 292 68.53 -57.15 -45.53
N VAL A 293 68.12 -56.85 -44.31
CA VAL A 293 66.75 -57.09 -43.83
C VAL A 293 66.09 -55.74 -43.53
N SER A 294 64.97 -55.44 -44.19
CA SER A 294 64.26 -54.15 -44.10
C SER A 294 62.82 -54.31 -43.61
N TRP A 295 62.26 -53.31 -42.94
CA TRP A 295 60.88 -53.31 -42.46
C TRP A 295 60.25 -51.92 -42.52
N THR A 296 58.92 -51.85 -42.43
CA THR A 296 58.17 -50.58 -42.32
C THR A 296 57.53 -50.48 -40.94
N GLY A 297 57.90 -49.45 -40.18
CA GLY A 297 57.37 -49.21 -38.84
C GLY A 297 55.88 -48.84 -38.86
N LEU A 298 55.17 -49.16 -37.78
CA LEU A 298 53.74 -48.87 -37.65
C LEU A 298 53.47 -47.42 -37.24
N ASN A 299 52.33 -46.87 -37.67
CA ASN A 299 51.85 -45.58 -37.21
C ASN A 299 51.40 -45.63 -35.73
N GLY A 300 51.39 -44.48 -35.06
CA GLY A 300 50.86 -44.29 -33.71
C GLY A 300 49.52 -43.55 -33.69
N ALA A 301 49.13 -43.07 -32.52
CA ALA A 301 47.93 -42.27 -32.32
C ALA A 301 48.14 -41.16 -31.28
N VAL A 302 47.31 -40.11 -31.33
CA VAL A 302 47.23 -39.06 -30.30
C VAL A 302 45.85 -39.07 -29.67
N GLN A 303 45.76 -39.14 -28.35
CA GLN A 303 44.53 -38.97 -27.59
C GLN A 303 44.59 -37.66 -26.81
N VAL A 304 43.60 -36.80 -27.03
CA VAL A 304 43.41 -35.55 -26.29
C VAL A 304 42.39 -35.79 -25.19
N ILE A 305 42.73 -35.42 -23.97
CA ILE A 305 41.80 -35.32 -22.83
C ILE A 305 41.48 -33.83 -22.65
N LYS A 306 40.23 -33.47 -22.89
CA LYS A 306 39.75 -32.10 -22.84
C LYS A 306 38.91 -31.84 -21.60
N LYS A 307 39.37 -30.91 -20.76
CA LYS A 307 38.69 -30.52 -19.52
C LYS A 307 38.66 -29.01 -19.30
N GLY A 308 37.78 -28.55 -18.43
CA GLY A 308 37.76 -27.18 -17.92
C GLY A 308 38.72 -26.97 -16.76
N ASP A 309 38.93 -25.72 -16.37
CA ASP A 309 39.66 -25.30 -15.15
C ASP A 309 38.99 -25.80 -13.85
N ASP A 310 37.71 -26.18 -13.92
CA ASP A 310 36.96 -26.86 -12.87
C ASP A 310 37.13 -28.40 -12.87
N GLY A 311 37.90 -28.94 -13.81
CA GLY A 311 38.16 -30.38 -13.97
C GLY A 311 37.08 -31.15 -14.75
N LYS A 312 35.98 -30.53 -15.16
CA LYS A 312 34.93 -31.22 -15.94
C LYS A 312 35.37 -31.52 -17.35
N LEU A 313 34.99 -32.69 -17.86
CA LEU A 313 35.20 -33.08 -19.25
C LEU A 313 34.34 -32.22 -20.18
N LEU A 314 34.95 -31.71 -21.26
CA LEU A 314 34.27 -30.80 -22.19
C LEU A 314 34.04 -31.45 -23.55
N THR A 315 32.84 -31.27 -24.09
CA THR A 315 32.44 -31.70 -25.43
C THR A 315 32.40 -30.47 -26.35
N GLY A 316 32.80 -30.65 -27.62
CA GLY A 316 32.66 -29.63 -28.67
C GLY A 316 33.90 -28.79 -28.93
N ALA A 317 35.00 -28.95 -28.17
CA ALA A 317 36.28 -28.35 -28.53
C ALA A 317 36.80 -28.94 -29.85
N LYS A 318 37.23 -28.12 -30.80
CA LYS A 318 37.80 -28.56 -32.08
C LYS A 318 39.31 -28.46 -32.05
N PHE A 319 39.97 -29.53 -32.47
CA PHE A 319 41.43 -29.63 -32.50
C PHE A 319 41.92 -29.87 -33.92
N VAL A 320 43.06 -29.26 -34.23
CA VAL A 320 43.84 -29.52 -35.43
C VAL A 320 45.21 -30.03 -34.98
N LEU A 321 45.59 -31.21 -35.49
CA LEU A 321 46.95 -31.72 -35.37
C LEU A 321 47.75 -31.20 -36.57
N LYS A 322 48.84 -30.48 -36.33
CA LYS A 322 49.72 -29.89 -37.34
C LYS A 322 51.11 -30.50 -37.26
N SER A 323 51.80 -30.63 -38.38
CA SER A 323 53.25 -30.86 -38.39
C SER A 323 54.00 -29.65 -37.84
N THR A 324 55.27 -29.83 -37.49
CA THR A 324 56.14 -28.75 -36.98
C THR A 324 56.36 -27.61 -37.97
N ASP A 325 56.11 -27.81 -39.26
CA ASP A 325 56.10 -26.76 -40.30
C ASP A 325 54.77 -25.99 -40.42
N GLY A 326 53.76 -26.36 -39.61
CA GLY A 326 52.43 -25.75 -39.57
C GLY A 326 51.38 -26.38 -40.49
N SER A 327 51.72 -27.40 -41.28
CA SER A 327 50.75 -28.07 -42.17
C SER A 327 49.73 -28.89 -41.37
N LYS A 328 48.44 -28.76 -41.71
CA LYS A 328 47.37 -29.55 -41.07
C LYS A 328 47.45 -31.02 -41.49
N ILE A 329 47.52 -31.91 -40.50
CA ILE A 329 47.57 -33.37 -40.65
C ILE A 329 46.18 -33.96 -40.54
N ALA A 330 45.46 -33.58 -39.49
CA ALA A 330 44.11 -34.05 -39.21
C ALA A 330 43.38 -33.06 -38.30
N GLU A 331 42.06 -33.17 -38.23
CA GLU A 331 41.24 -32.44 -37.25
C GLU A 331 40.18 -33.36 -36.66
N THR A 332 39.77 -33.07 -35.44
CA THR A 332 38.67 -33.78 -34.77
C THR A 332 38.07 -32.88 -33.70
N ALA A 333 36.95 -33.29 -33.13
CA ALA A 333 36.32 -32.61 -32.00
C ALA A 333 36.30 -33.51 -30.77
N SER A 334 36.29 -32.91 -29.60
CA SER A 334 36.09 -33.64 -28.34
C SER A 334 34.65 -34.08 -28.20
N GLU A 335 34.47 -35.34 -27.83
CA GLU A 335 33.22 -35.92 -27.37
C GLU A 335 33.45 -36.56 -26.01
N ASN A 336 32.60 -36.21 -25.02
CA ASN A 336 32.75 -36.65 -23.62
C ASN A 336 34.16 -36.38 -23.06
N GLY A 337 34.77 -35.24 -23.43
CA GLY A 337 36.12 -34.87 -23.01
C GLY A 337 37.26 -35.61 -23.69
N LYS A 338 37.02 -36.34 -24.79
CA LYS A 338 38.07 -37.07 -25.50
C LYS A 338 38.04 -36.79 -26.99
N ALA A 339 39.22 -36.66 -27.60
CA ALA A 339 39.39 -36.59 -29.04
C ALA A 339 40.57 -37.48 -29.46
N VAL A 340 40.47 -38.22 -30.57
CA VAL A 340 41.51 -39.19 -30.98
C VAL A 340 41.91 -38.97 -32.44
N PHE A 341 43.22 -38.92 -32.68
CA PHE A 341 43.85 -38.93 -33.99
C PHE A 341 44.51 -40.31 -34.19
N ASN A 342 43.96 -41.12 -35.09
CA ASN A 342 44.49 -42.45 -35.40
C ASN A 342 45.40 -42.42 -36.63
N ASP A 343 46.23 -43.45 -36.78
CA ASP A 343 47.08 -43.68 -37.95
C ASP A 343 48.04 -42.51 -38.26
N ILE A 344 48.64 -41.97 -37.20
CA ILE A 344 49.55 -40.83 -37.28
C ILE A 344 50.99 -41.33 -37.38
N LYS A 345 51.72 -40.85 -38.38
CA LYS A 345 53.14 -41.21 -38.56
C LYS A 345 53.96 -40.82 -37.32
N PRO A 346 54.96 -41.63 -36.92
CA PRO A 346 55.86 -41.25 -35.83
C PRO A 346 56.63 -39.97 -36.18
N ALA A 347 56.43 -38.91 -35.39
CA ALA A 347 57.08 -37.60 -35.50
C ALA A 347 56.62 -36.68 -34.35
N ASP A 348 57.22 -35.49 -34.26
CA ASP A 348 56.71 -34.39 -33.43
C ASP A 348 55.61 -33.60 -34.17
N TYR A 349 54.55 -33.24 -33.44
CA TYR A 349 53.40 -32.49 -33.93
C TYR A 349 53.02 -31.36 -32.97
N ILE A 350 52.27 -30.40 -33.48
CA ILE A 350 51.64 -29.32 -32.72
C ILE A 350 50.13 -29.60 -32.68
N LEU A 351 49.58 -29.76 -31.49
CA LEU A 351 48.15 -29.87 -31.27
C LEU A 351 47.59 -28.49 -30.93
N GLU A 352 46.71 -27.99 -31.78
CA GLU A 352 46.08 -26.67 -31.65
C GLU A 352 44.58 -26.84 -31.44
N GLU A 353 44.05 -26.21 -30.39
CA GLU A 353 42.61 -25.99 -30.29
C GLU A 353 42.25 -24.79 -31.17
N THR A 354 41.29 -24.98 -32.08
CA THR A 354 40.85 -23.93 -33.01
C THR A 354 39.49 -23.35 -32.63
N GLU A 355 38.72 -24.07 -31.81
CA GLU A 355 37.44 -23.63 -31.28
C GLU A 355 37.25 -24.22 -29.88
N ALA A 356 37.12 -23.35 -28.88
CA ALA A 356 36.82 -23.76 -27.52
C ALA A 356 35.33 -24.15 -27.38
N PRO A 357 34.97 -25.00 -26.41
CA PRO A 357 33.58 -25.24 -26.03
C PRO A 357 32.87 -23.94 -25.63
N THR A 358 31.55 -23.89 -25.81
CA THR A 358 30.75 -22.71 -25.43
C THR A 358 30.95 -22.38 -23.94
N GLY A 359 31.29 -21.12 -23.66
CA GLY A 359 31.53 -20.64 -22.30
C GLY A 359 32.96 -20.82 -21.79
N TYR A 360 33.91 -21.18 -22.66
CA TYR A 360 35.32 -21.37 -22.34
C TYR A 360 36.24 -20.54 -23.25
N LEU A 361 37.44 -20.24 -22.77
CA LEU A 361 38.50 -19.59 -23.52
C LEU A 361 39.37 -20.63 -24.23
N ILE A 362 39.76 -20.32 -25.47
CA ILE A 362 40.68 -21.15 -26.26
C ILE A 362 42.05 -21.23 -25.57
N THR A 363 42.60 -22.43 -25.45
CA THR A 363 43.93 -22.63 -24.87
C THR A 363 45.04 -22.56 -25.93
N ASN A 364 46.27 -22.33 -25.47
CA ASN A 364 47.44 -22.30 -26.35
C ASN A 364 47.76 -23.70 -26.93
N PRO A 365 48.37 -23.77 -28.13
CA PRO A 365 48.82 -25.03 -28.71
C PRO A 365 49.86 -25.74 -27.84
N VAL A 366 49.91 -27.06 -27.95
CA VAL A 366 50.84 -27.93 -27.20
C VAL A 366 51.58 -28.88 -28.14
N ASN A 367 52.83 -29.22 -27.82
CA ASN A 367 53.61 -30.17 -28.61
C ASN A 367 53.31 -31.61 -28.19
N VAL A 368 53.27 -32.54 -29.15
CA VAL A 368 53.07 -33.97 -28.92
C VAL A 368 53.98 -34.80 -29.82
N THR A 369 54.70 -35.75 -29.24
CA THR A 369 55.54 -36.70 -29.96
C THR A 369 54.78 -38.01 -30.16
N VAL A 370 54.56 -38.42 -31.41
CA VAL A 370 53.95 -39.71 -31.76
C VAL A 370 55.04 -40.76 -31.92
N LYS A 371 54.87 -41.91 -31.26
CA LYS A 371 55.78 -43.06 -31.33
C LYS A 371 55.15 -44.22 -32.09
N PRO A 372 55.94 -45.09 -32.75
CA PRO A 372 55.42 -46.25 -33.48
C PRO A 372 54.56 -47.14 -32.59
N ASN A 373 53.38 -47.55 -33.07
CA ASN A 373 52.47 -48.47 -32.39
C ASN A 373 52.10 -48.06 -30.93
N LYS A 374 52.13 -46.76 -30.60
CA LYS A 374 51.77 -46.23 -29.26
C LYS A 374 50.75 -45.10 -29.36
N VAL A 375 49.96 -44.95 -28.29
CA VAL A 375 49.03 -43.83 -28.11
C VAL A 375 49.67 -42.77 -27.22
N SER A 376 49.85 -41.56 -27.74
CA SER A 376 50.37 -40.41 -27.00
C SER A 376 49.20 -39.63 -26.41
N THR A 377 49.15 -39.48 -25.09
CA THR A 377 48.04 -38.79 -24.41
C THR A 377 48.43 -37.37 -24.04
N VAL A 378 47.58 -36.40 -24.35
CA VAL A 378 47.78 -34.97 -24.07
C VAL A 378 46.56 -34.43 -23.34
N GLU A 379 46.77 -33.69 -22.26
CA GLU A 379 45.69 -32.97 -21.58
C GLU A 379 45.65 -31.51 -22.03
N MET A 380 44.47 -31.02 -22.38
CA MET A 380 44.22 -29.61 -22.68
C MET A 380 43.13 -29.08 -21.74
N VAL A 381 43.39 -27.92 -21.13
CA VAL A 381 42.54 -27.31 -20.10
C VAL A 381 42.08 -25.94 -20.56
N ASP A 382 40.77 -25.72 -20.63
CA ASP A 382 40.25 -24.37 -20.90
C ASP A 382 39.81 -23.67 -19.64
N THR A 383 40.03 -22.36 -19.62
CA THR A 383 39.52 -21.49 -18.57
C THR A 383 38.06 -21.14 -18.86
N GLN A 384 37.15 -21.38 -17.92
CA GLN A 384 35.76 -20.98 -18.05
C GLN A 384 35.63 -19.45 -18.11
N ILE A 385 34.79 -18.95 -19.03
CA ILE A 385 34.38 -17.54 -19.08
C ILE A 385 33.61 -17.22 -17.80
N LYS A 386 34.01 -16.13 -17.14
CA LYS A 386 33.40 -15.60 -15.91
C LYS A 386 33.25 -14.09 -16.07
N GLY A 387 32.35 -13.45 -15.33
CA GLY A 387 32.15 -12.00 -15.40
C GLY A 387 31.38 -11.50 -14.19
N GLU A 388 31.00 -10.23 -14.18
CA GLU A 388 30.29 -9.60 -13.07
C GLU A 388 29.03 -8.88 -13.55
N ILE A 389 28.00 -8.82 -12.71
CA ILE A 389 26.82 -8.00 -12.93
C ILE A 389 26.82 -6.91 -11.87
N GLN A 390 26.81 -5.65 -12.31
CA GLN A 390 26.71 -4.47 -11.46
C GLN A 390 25.37 -3.80 -11.71
N ILE A 391 24.59 -3.63 -10.65
CA ILE A 391 23.31 -2.93 -10.68
C ILE A 391 23.50 -1.53 -10.09
N LEU A 392 23.08 -0.51 -10.83
CA LEU A 392 22.92 0.85 -10.33
C LEU A 392 21.45 1.10 -10.00
N LYS A 393 21.13 1.17 -8.71
CA LYS A 393 19.81 1.47 -8.19
C LYS A 393 19.62 2.98 -8.05
N ILE A 394 18.59 3.52 -8.69
CA ILE A 394 18.29 4.95 -8.70
C ILE A 394 16.83 5.29 -8.38
N ASP A 395 16.61 6.54 -8.02
CA ASP A 395 15.31 7.22 -8.03
C ASP A 395 14.88 7.52 -9.48
N GLY A 396 13.66 7.13 -9.84
CA GLY A 396 13.16 7.25 -11.21
C GLY A 396 12.96 8.69 -11.71
N GLU A 397 12.77 9.66 -10.81
CA GLU A 397 12.60 11.07 -11.20
C GLU A 397 13.93 11.84 -11.12
N THR A 398 14.63 11.74 -9.98
CA THR A 398 15.84 12.54 -9.69
C THR A 398 17.15 11.91 -10.16
N GLN A 399 17.12 10.63 -10.56
CA GLN A 399 18.30 9.85 -10.96
C GLN A 399 19.37 9.69 -9.85
N LYS A 400 19.05 10.05 -8.59
CA LYS A 400 19.95 9.89 -7.45
C LYS A 400 20.08 8.42 -7.03
N PRO A 401 21.25 7.97 -6.55
CA PRO A 401 21.45 6.60 -6.09
C PRO A 401 20.60 6.25 -4.86
N LEU A 402 20.14 5.00 -4.77
CA LEU A 402 19.32 4.50 -3.66
C LEU A 402 19.95 3.31 -2.96
N LYS A 403 20.13 3.43 -1.64
CA LYS A 403 20.60 2.37 -0.75
C LYS A 403 19.48 1.42 -0.33
N GLY A 404 19.81 0.14 -0.18
CA GLY A 404 18.99 -0.84 0.53
C GLY A 404 17.97 -1.58 -0.33
N ALA A 405 18.02 -1.45 -1.66
CA ALA A 405 17.29 -2.34 -2.56
C ALA A 405 17.92 -3.73 -2.51
N GLU A 406 17.12 -4.78 -2.30
CA GLU A 406 17.59 -6.16 -2.34
C GLU A 406 17.19 -6.80 -3.67
N PHE A 407 18.17 -7.36 -4.38
CA PHE A 407 17.99 -8.05 -5.64
C PHE A 407 18.30 -9.53 -5.51
N GLU A 408 17.41 -10.35 -6.05
CA GLU A 408 17.61 -11.76 -6.27
C GLU A 408 18.22 -12.00 -7.65
N VAL A 409 19.31 -12.78 -7.70
CA VAL A 409 19.99 -13.22 -8.93
C VAL A 409 19.67 -14.70 -9.12
N LYS A 410 18.97 -15.05 -10.20
CA LYS A 410 18.63 -16.43 -10.55
C LYS A 410 19.42 -16.93 -11.75
N ASN A 411 19.72 -18.22 -11.78
CA ASN A 411 20.25 -18.88 -12.97
C ASN A 411 19.12 -19.22 -13.97
N ALA A 412 19.50 -19.78 -15.13
CA ALA A 412 18.55 -20.19 -16.17
C ALA A 412 17.53 -21.27 -15.73
N ASN A 413 17.81 -22.02 -14.66
CA ASN A 413 16.89 -23.02 -14.09
C ASN A 413 15.89 -22.39 -13.10
N GLY A 414 15.98 -21.08 -12.85
CA GLY A 414 15.16 -20.36 -11.89
C GLY A 414 15.62 -20.49 -10.44
N GLU A 415 16.77 -21.12 -10.18
CA GLU A 415 17.34 -21.27 -8.85
C GLU A 415 18.04 -19.98 -8.42
N ARG A 416 17.88 -19.61 -7.15
CA ARG A 416 18.57 -18.45 -6.57
C ARG A 416 20.06 -18.75 -6.43
N VAL A 417 20.88 -17.94 -7.10
CA VAL A 417 22.34 -18.00 -7.03
C VAL A 417 22.87 -17.07 -5.95
N LYS A 418 22.31 -15.85 -5.85
CA LYS A 418 22.77 -14.83 -4.90
C LYS A 418 21.66 -13.83 -4.57
N THR A 419 21.83 -13.16 -3.44
CA THR A 419 21.10 -11.93 -3.09
C THR A 419 22.11 -10.80 -2.91
N ILE A 420 21.87 -9.65 -3.52
CA ILE A 420 22.75 -8.48 -3.47
C ILE A 420 21.95 -7.25 -3.05
N ILE A 421 22.61 -6.32 -2.37
CA ILE A 421 21.94 -5.15 -1.77
C ILE A 421 22.64 -3.88 -2.27
N SER A 422 21.88 -2.86 -2.67
CA SER A 422 22.47 -1.60 -3.11
C SER A 422 23.09 -0.81 -1.96
N GLY A 423 24.32 -0.32 -2.16
CA GLY A 423 25.08 0.51 -1.23
C GLY A 423 24.63 1.98 -1.20
N ASP A 424 25.39 2.82 -0.48
CA ASP A 424 25.14 4.27 -0.38
C ASP A 424 25.29 4.99 -1.73
N ASP A 425 26.11 4.44 -2.63
CA ASP A 425 26.30 4.87 -4.02
C ASP A 425 25.27 4.26 -4.98
N GLY A 426 24.31 3.49 -4.47
CA GLY A 426 23.29 2.80 -5.24
C GLY A 426 23.79 1.54 -5.95
N ILE A 427 25.04 1.13 -5.75
CA ILE A 427 25.63 -0.01 -6.46
C ILE A 427 25.35 -1.32 -5.72
N ALA A 428 24.91 -2.36 -6.44
CA ALA A 428 24.85 -3.73 -5.97
C ALA A 428 25.61 -4.65 -6.94
N GLU A 429 26.50 -5.50 -6.43
CA GLU A 429 27.43 -6.29 -7.25
C GLU A 429 27.32 -7.78 -6.96
N THR A 430 27.28 -8.59 -8.02
CA THR A 430 27.27 -10.05 -7.89
C THR A 430 28.62 -10.62 -7.49
N GLY A 431 29.72 -9.87 -7.65
CA GLY A 431 31.04 -10.47 -7.80
C GLY A 431 31.11 -11.37 -9.04
N VAL A 432 32.16 -12.18 -9.11
CA VAL A 432 32.42 -13.05 -10.26
C VAL A 432 31.44 -14.21 -10.33
N LEU A 433 30.74 -14.33 -11.46
CA LEU A 433 29.80 -15.40 -11.81
C LEU A 433 30.22 -16.10 -13.10
N PRO A 434 29.93 -17.40 -13.27
CA PRO A 434 30.26 -18.13 -14.49
C PRO A 434 29.43 -17.68 -15.69
N PHE A 435 29.94 -17.93 -16.90
CA PHE A 435 29.20 -17.78 -18.15
C PHE A 435 27.85 -18.47 -18.08
N ALA A 436 26.78 -17.68 -18.15
CA ALA A 436 25.40 -18.15 -18.19
C ALA A 436 24.46 -16.97 -18.46
N ASN A 437 23.18 -17.31 -18.65
CA ASN A 437 22.07 -16.38 -18.57
C ASN A 437 21.57 -16.31 -17.12
N TYR A 438 21.33 -15.10 -16.65
CA TYR A 438 20.80 -14.80 -15.33
C TYR A 438 19.54 -13.94 -15.43
N VAL A 439 18.73 -14.00 -14.37
CA VAL A 439 17.58 -13.11 -14.20
C VAL A 439 17.73 -12.37 -12.88
N ILE A 440 17.69 -11.05 -12.95
CA ILE A 440 17.74 -10.16 -11.80
C ILE A 440 16.32 -9.71 -11.46
N LYS A 441 15.94 -9.78 -10.19
CA LYS A 441 14.64 -9.34 -9.70
C LYS A 441 14.79 -8.55 -8.41
N GLU A 442 14.22 -7.35 -8.34
CA GLU A 442 14.11 -6.65 -7.06
C GLU A 442 13.09 -7.39 -6.18
N ILE A 443 13.51 -7.78 -4.98
CA ILE A 443 12.66 -8.48 -4.00
C ILE A 443 12.31 -7.59 -2.81
N LYS A 444 13.03 -6.47 -2.64
CA LYS A 444 12.75 -5.45 -1.63
C LYS A 444 13.20 -4.09 -2.16
N ALA A 445 12.30 -3.11 -2.14
CA ALA A 445 12.62 -1.73 -2.47
C ALA A 445 13.42 -1.04 -1.36
N PRO A 446 14.17 0.02 -1.69
CA PRO A 446 14.66 1.00 -0.73
C PRO A 446 13.55 1.56 0.16
N ASP A 447 13.88 2.00 1.37
CA ASP A 447 12.93 2.62 2.29
C ASP A 447 12.23 3.83 1.64
N LYS A 448 10.91 3.95 1.81
CA LYS A 448 10.03 4.97 1.19
C LYS A 448 9.85 4.86 -0.34
N TYR A 449 10.30 3.77 -0.98
CA TYR A 449 10.08 3.50 -2.40
C TYR A 449 9.12 2.33 -2.62
N THR A 450 8.46 2.32 -3.77
CA THR A 450 7.61 1.20 -4.21
C THR A 450 8.48 0.09 -4.79
N LEU A 451 8.16 -1.17 -4.48
CA LEU A 451 8.80 -2.35 -5.06
C LEU A 451 8.42 -2.50 -6.53
N ASP A 452 9.42 -2.61 -7.40
CA ASP A 452 9.22 -2.98 -8.80
C ASP A 452 9.58 -4.45 -9.02
N GLY A 453 8.56 -5.30 -9.22
CA GLY A 453 8.73 -6.74 -9.41
C GLY A 453 9.26 -7.14 -10.79
N LYS A 454 9.64 -6.19 -11.65
CA LYS A 454 10.16 -6.45 -13.00
C LYS A 454 11.41 -7.33 -12.96
N GLU A 455 11.44 -8.30 -13.86
CA GLU A 455 12.57 -9.20 -14.05
C GLU A 455 13.45 -8.71 -15.21
N TYR A 456 14.77 -8.72 -14.99
CA TYR A 456 15.77 -8.24 -15.94
C TYR A 456 16.67 -9.41 -16.38
N PRO A 457 16.54 -9.90 -17.62
CA PRO A 457 17.45 -10.90 -18.16
C PRO A 457 18.81 -10.26 -18.45
N VAL A 458 19.89 -10.89 -18.01
CA VAL A 458 21.28 -10.48 -18.24
C VAL A 458 22.15 -11.68 -18.57
N SER A 459 23.16 -11.51 -19.42
CA SER A 459 24.02 -12.60 -19.88
C SER A 459 25.49 -12.23 -19.69
N ILE A 460 26.26 -13.13 -19.09
CA ILE A 460 27.72 -13.02 -19.04
C ILE A 460 28.28 -13.77 -20.25
N THR A 461 28.81 -13.03 -21.23
CA THR A 461 29.29 -13.60 -22.50
C THR A 461 30.79 -13.41 -22.74
N LYS A 462 31.42 -12.47 -22.02
CA LYS A 462 32.83 -12.11 -22.17
C LYS A 462 33.56 -12.25 -20.84
N HIS A 463 34.82 -12.67 -20.91
CA HIS A 463 35.63 -12.98 -19.74
C HIS A 463 36.04 -11.70 -19.00
N MET A 464 35.78 -11.69 -17.69
CA MET A 464 36.06 -10.61 -16.73
C MET A 464 35.41 -9.26 -17.08
N GLU A 465 34.37 -9.25 -17.90
CA GLU A 465 33.60 -8.04 -18.19
C GLU A 465 32.47 -7.83 -17.17
N THR A 466 32.23 -6.56 -16.80
CA THR A 466 31.12 -6.16 -15.94
C THR A 466 29.92 -5.74 -16.78
N VAL A 467 28.82 -6.49 -16.69
CA VAL A 467 27.53 -6.14 -17.26
C VAL A 467 26.83 -5.14 -16.34
N LYS A 468 26.55 -3.94 -16.85
CA LYS A 468 25.90 -2.87 -16.08
C LYS A 468 24.40 -2.84 -16.34
N LEU A 469 23.60 -2.80 -15.27
CA LEU A 469 22.15 -2.69 -15.29
C LEU A 469 21.70 -1.51 -14.44
N THR A 470 20.82 -0.65 -14.94
CA THR A 470 20.21 0.43 -14.14
C THR A 470 18.77 0.09 -13.80
N VAL A 471 18.41 0.15 -12.52
CA VAL A 471 17.06 -0.14 -12.02
C VAL A 471 16.52 1.06 -11.23
N ALA A 472 15.41 1.63 -11.70
CA ALA A 472 14.78 2.80 -11.11
C ALA A 472 13.56 2.41 -10.25
N ASN A 473 13.36 3.05 -9.09
CA ASN A 473 12.12 2.93 -8.32
C ASN A 473 11.41 4.28 -8.23
N THR A 474 10.10 4.20 -8.11
CA THR A 474 9.23 5.34 -7.83
C THR A 474 9.10 5.53 -6.33
N LYS A 475 9.32 6.76 -5.86
CA LYS A 475 9.13 7.14 -4.46
C LYS A 475 7.64 7.01 -4.09
N LYS A 476 7.33 6.55 -2.88
CA LYS A 476 5.94 6.46 -2.41
C LYS A 476 5.37 7.85 -2.17
N ASN A 477 4.09 8.03 -2.47
CA ASN A 477 3.37 9.25 -2.17
C ASN A 477 2.90 9.27 -0.70
N GLY A 478 2.72 10.47 -0.14
CA GLY A 478 2.19 10.70 1.21
C GLY A 478 0.69 11.00 1.20
N SER A 479 0.15 11.35 2.36
CA SER A 479 -1.25 11.74 2.52
C SER A 479 -1.46 12.75 3.65
N ILE A 480 -2.60 13.45 3.59
CA ILE A 480 -3.06 14.36 4.64
C ILE A 480 -4.41 13.85 5.14
N GLU A 481 -4.54 13.71 6.45
CA GLU A 481 -5.79 13.41 7.14
C GLU A 481 -6.14 14.58 8.07
N ILE A 482 -7.35 15.12 7.92
CA ILE A 482 -7.84 16.23 8.74
C ILE A 482 -9.01 15.73 9.57
N VAL A 483 -9.03 16.12 10.84
CA VAL A 483 -10.19 16.03 11.72
C VAL A 483 -10.75 17.44 11.93
N LYS A 484 -11.97 17.64 11.44
CA LYS A 484 -12.69 18.89 11.51
C LYS A 484 -13.64 18.92 12.69
N LYS A 485 -13.44 19.88 13.59
CA LYS A 485 -14.26 20.07 14.79
C LYS A 485 -14.70 21.52 14.99
N GLY A 486 -15.71 21.71 15.82
CA GLY A 486 -16.13 23.01 16.35
C GLY A 486 -15.33 23.38 17.60
N ASP A 487 -15.43 24.64 18.02
CA ASP A 487 -14.87 25.17 19.25
C ASP A 487 -15.42 24.51 20.54
N ASP A 488 -16.57 23.83 20.44
CA ASP A 488 -17.14 22.97 21.47
C ASP A 488 -16.66 21.51 21.43
N GLY A 489 -15.75 21.18 20.49
CA GLY A 489 -15.19 19.84 20.29
C GLY A 489 -16.04 18.91 19.43
N LYS A 490 -17.23 19.33 18.97
CA LYS A 490 -18.09 18.51 18.11
C LYS A 490 -17.49 18.34 16.72
N LEU A 491 -17.52 17.12 16.18
CA LEU A 491 -17.08 16.83 14.80
C LEU A 491 -18.05 17.48 13.79
N LEU A 492 -17.50 18.10 12.74
CA LEU A 492 -18.28 18.90 11.78
C LEU A 492 -18.29 18.25 10.41
N GLU A 493 -19.48 17.89 9.94
CA GLU A 493 -19.73 17.48 8.56
C GLU A 493 -19.91 18.71 7.66
N GLY A 494 -19.36 18.64 6.45
CA GLY A 494 -19.69 19.55 5.38
C GLY A 494 -18.78 20.77 5.21
N ALA A 495 -17.68 20.87 5.96
CA ALA A 495 -16.58 21.79 5.64
C ALA A 495 -15.91 21.36 4.33
N GLU A 496 -15.75 22.28 3.38
CA GLU A 496 -15.11 22.04 2.08
C GLU A 496 -13.70 22.60 2.08
N PHE A 497 -12.74 21.76 1.67
CA PHE A 497 -11.33 22.05 1.63
C PHE A 497 -10.79 21.93 0.22
N ASN A 498 -10.00 22.91 -0.19
CA ASN A 498 -9.09 22.80 -1.31
C ASN A 498 -7.68 22.54 -0.78
N LEU A 499 -7.00 21.56 -1.38
CA LEU A 499 -5.56 21.40 -1.23
C LEU A 499 -4.90 22.03 -2.46
N GLU A 500 -4.13 23.09 -2.24
CA GLU A 500 -3.45 23.86 -3.28
C GLU A 500 -1.93 23.55 -3.26
N ASP A 501 -1.28 23.64 -4.42
CA ASP A 501 0.18 23.68 -4.48
C ASP A 501 0.72 25.08 -4.12
N THR A 502 2.05 25.22 -4.05
CA THR A 502 2.70 26.51 -3.72
C THR A 502 2.45 27.62 -4.75
N ASN A 503 1.91 27.31 -5.93
CA ASN A 503 1.56 28.27 -6.97
C ASN A 503 0.06 28.66 -6.91
N GLY A 504 -0.70 28.13 -5.94
CA GLY A 504 -2.13 28.37 -5.77
C GLY A 504 -3.02 27.54 -6.69
N LYS A 505 -2.49 26.52 -7.37
CA LYS A 505 -3.31 25.59 -8.17
C LYS A 505 -3.96 24.56 -7.27
N VAL A 506 -5.28 24.40 -7.39
CA VAL A 506 -6.03 23.34 -6.68
C VAL A 506 -5.61 21.97 -7.21
N ILE A 507 -5.05 21.15 -6.33
CA ILE A 507 -4.64 19.76 -6.58
C ILE A 507 -5.82 18.81 -6.35
N ALA A 508 -6.58 19.06 -5.29
CA ALA A 508 -7.76 18.29 -4.95
C ALA A 508 -8.72 19.12 -4.10
N ALA A 509 -10.00 18.77 -4.14
CA ALA A 509 -11.04 19.33 -3.27
C ALA A 509 -11.78 18.20 -2.56
N GLN A 510 -12.02 18.33 -1.27
CA GLN A 510 -12.69 17.32 -0.44
C GLN A 510 -13.60 17.98 0.59
N LYS A 511 -14.58 17.20 1.08
CA LYS A 511 -15.54 17.66 2.09
C LYS A 511 -15.47 16.77 3.32
N SER A 512 -15.57 17.36 4.50
CA SER A 512 -15.63 16.60 5.76
C SER A 512 -16.89 15.76 5.83
N ASN A 513 -16.73 14.50 6.21
CA ASN A 513 -17.83 13.55 6.37
C ASN A 513 -18.50 13.70 7.76
N LYS A 514 -19.43 12.79 8.09
CA LYS A 514 -20.15 12.75 9.37
C LYS A 514 -19.26 12.67 10.62
N ASP A 515 -18.06 12.12 10.46
CA ASP A 515 -17.06 12.00 11.53
C ASP A 515 -16.07 13.17 11.51
N GLY A 516 -16.35 14.23 10.75
CA GLY A 516 -15.47 15.39 10.58
C GLY A 516 -14.18 15.08 9.80
N LYS A 517 -14.04 13.90 9.20
CA LYS A 517 -12.80 13.46 8.55
C LYS A 517 -12.72 13.90 7.10
N VAL A 518 -11.54 14.37 6.70
CA VAL A 518 -11.15 14.68 5.30
C VAL A 518 -9.82 13.98 5.01
N VAL A 519 -9.70 13.34 3.84
CA VAL A 519 -8.46 12.66 3.43
C VAL A 519 -8.05 13.08 2.04
N PHE A 520 -6.79 13.48 1.89
CA PHE A 520 -6.12 13.67 0.61
C PHE A 520 -5.01 12.61 0.49
N SER A 521 -5.19 11.66 -0.42
CA SER A 521 -4.27 10.55 -0.66
C SER A 521 -3.47 10.74 -1.94
N ASP A 522 -2.39 9.97 -2.07
CA ASP A 522 -1.54 9.92 -3.27
C ASP A 522 -0.88 11.28 -3.62
N LEU A 523 -0.41 11.98 -2.59
CA LEU A 523 0.25 13.28 -2.73
C LEU A 523 1.75 13.13 -2.88
N LYS A 524 2.33 13.79 -3.89
CA LYS A 524 3.79 13.87 -4.03
C LYS A 524 4.39 14.56 -2.80
N GLU A 525 5.62 14.19 -2.45
CA GLU A 525 6.37 14.90 -1.41
C GLU A 525 6.54 16.38 -1.79
N GLY A 526 6.28 17.28 -0.83
CA GLY A 526 6.34 18.71 -1.08
C GLY A 526 5.47 19.53 -0.14
N ASN A 527 5.45 20.84 -0.37
CA ASN A 527 4.65 21.79 0.40
C ASN A 527 3.31 22.05 -0.27
N TYR A 528 2.25 22.01 0.52
CA TYR A 528 0.88 22.27 0.10
C TYR A 528 0.23 23.32 1.01
N VAL A 529 -0.82 23.96 0.50
CA VAL A 529 -1.66 24.88 1.26
C VAL A 529 -3.04 24.28 1.36
N LEU A 530 -3.45 23.93 2.58
CA LEU A 530 -4.80 23.48 2.86
C LEU A 530 -5.68 24.69 3.17
N LYS A 531 -6.71 24.89 2.35
CA LYS A 531 -7.61 26.04 2.45
C LYS A 531 -9.04 25.57 2.61
N GLU A 532 -9.66 25.94 3.73
CA GLU A 532 -11.11 25.84 3.86
C GLU A 532 -11.74 26.89 2.94
N VAL A 533 -12.65 26.46 2.07
CA VAL A 533 -13.33 27.35 1.11
C VAL A 533 -14.79 27.55 1.45
N ASN A 534 -15.42 26.59 2.11
CA ASN A 534 -16.75 26.72 2.70
C ASN A 534 -16.76 26.10 4.10
N ALA A 535 -17.07 26.89 5.11
CA ALA A 535 -17.28 26.39 6.47
C ALA A 535 -18.63 25.64 6.58
N PRO A 536 -18.78 24.70 7.52
CA PRO A 536 -20.06 24.11 7.86
C PRO A 536 -21.09 25.17 8.24
N LYS A 537 -22.38 24.89 7.99
CA LYS A 537 -23.46 25.85 8.27
C LYS A 537 -23.44 26.28 9.75
N GLY A 538 -23.33 27.59 9.98
CA GLY A 538 -23.32 28.20 11.31
C GLY A 538 -21.93 28.35 11.95
N TYR A 539 -20.86 28.09 11.19
CA TYR A 539 -19.47 28.26 11.63
C TYR A 539 -18.71 29.25 10.76
N ASN A 540 -17.65 29.82 11.31
CA ASN A 540 -16.77 30.77 10.64
C ASN A 540 -15.59 30.04 9.98
N ILE A 541 -15.24 30.44 8.75
CA ILE A 541 -14.13 29.88 7.97
C ILE A 541 -12.78 30.13 8.66
N VAL A 542 -11.87 29.15 8.63
CA VAL A 542 -10.51 29.29 9.19
C VAL A 542 -9.48 29.74 8.16
N ASN A 543 -8.36 30.27 8.66
CA ASN A 543 -7.24 30.66 7.82
C ASN A 543 -6.57 29.43 7.17
N PRO A 544 -5.98 29.57 5.97
CA PRO A 544 -5.23 28.50 5.32
C PRO A 544 -4.07 27.99 6.17
N VAL A 545 -3.75 26.71 6.04
CA VAL A 545 -2.67 26.03 6.77
C VAL A 545 -1.65 25.48 5.77
N ASN A 546 -0.38 25.79 5.99
CA ASN A 546 0.71 25.21 5.21
C ASN A 546 1.06 23.82 5.75
N VAL A 547 1.23 22.86 4.86
CA VAL A 547 1.48 21.45 5.19
C VAL A 547 2.62 20.91 4.33
N GLU A 548 3.64 20.35 4.97
CA GLU A 548 4.69 19.60 4.29
C GLU A 548 4.30 18.11 4.27
N VAL A 549 4.10 17.55 3.06
CA VAL A 549 3.85 16.13 2.85
C VAL A 549 5.17 15.41 2.61
N LYS A 550 5.39 14.30 3.31
CA LYS A 550 6.56 13.43 3.17
C LYS A 550 6.16 12.09 2.56
N ALA A 551 7.08 11.46 1.84
CA ALA A 551 6.87 10.14 1.25
C ALA A 551 6.51 9.08 2.30
N ASP A 552 5.48 8.27 2.02
CA ASP A 552 4.98 7.17 2.87
C ASP A 552 4.51 7.61 4.29
N GLU A 553 4.23 8.91 4.48
CA GLU A 553 3.75 9.46 5.75
C GLU A 553 2.31 9.97 5.65
N VAL A 554 1.56 9.85 6.76
CA VAL A 554 0.21 10.42 6.94
C VAL A 554 0.30 11.62 7.87
N ILE A 555 0.14 12.82 7.33
CA ILE A 555 0.12 14.05 8.12
C ILE A 555 -1.27 14.24 8.69
N LYS A 556 -1.38 14.29 10.03
CA LYS A 556 -2.65 14.46 10.74
C LYS A 556 -2.81 15.90 11.22
N LEU A 557 -3.95 16.51 10.92
CA LEU A 557 -4.27 17.89 11.28
C LEU A 557 -5.62 17.99 11.99
N ASP A 558 -5.68 18.78 13.05
CA ASP A 558 -6.91 19.12 13.74
C ASP A 558 -7.29 20.57 13.41
N LEU A 559 -8.40 20.77 12.70
CA LEU A 559 -8.89 22.11 12.36
C LEU A 559 -10.19 22.42 13.10
N THR A 560 -10.23 23.59 13.73
CA THR A 560 -11.33 24.00 14.63
C THR A 560 -12.02 25.25 14.10
N ASP A 561 -13.33 25.18 13.81
CA ASP A 561 -14.10 26.39 13.51
C ASP A 561 -14.78 26.93 14.75
N LYS A 562 -14.88 28.26 14.81
CA LYS A 562 -15.68 28.95 15.80
C LYS A 562 -17.12 29.03 15.36
N ALA A 563 -18.05 28.74 16.27
CA ALA A 563 -19.47 28.92 16.02
C ALA A 563 -19.77 30.38 15.70
N THR A 564 -20.61 30.62 14.70
CA THR A 564 -21.09 31.97 14.39
C THR A 564 -22.03 32.44 15.50
N THR A 565 -21.79 33.62 16.07
CA THR A 565 -22.61 34.17 17.17
C THR A 565 -23.23 35.53 16.86
N GLY A 566 -24.37 35.83 17.47
CA GLY A 566 -25.04 37.13 17.40
C GLY A 566 -25.72 37.48 18.73
N LYS A 567 -26.42 38.61 18.77
CA LYS A 567 -27.06 39.16 19.96
C LYS A 567 -28.56 39.37 19.75
N LEU A 568 -29.36 38.88 20.68
CA LEU A 568 -30.77 39.25 20.84
C LEU A 568 -30.87 40.39 21.85
N LEU A 569 -31.43 41.51 21.42
CA LEU A 569 -31.90 42.59 22.28
C LEU A 569 -33.42 42.53 22.35
N ILE A 570 -33.97 42.26 23.52
CA ILE A 570 -35.42 42.06 23.69
C ILE A 570 -35.95 42.91 24.83
N LYS A 571 -37.10 43.54 24.60
CA LYS A 571 -37.82 44.32 25.62
C LYS A 571 -39.30 44.01 25.66
N LYS A 572 -39.91 44.22 26.80
CA LYS A 572 -41.35 44.10 27.01
C LYS A 572 -41.96 45.49 27.06
N VAL A 573 -43.01 45.78 26.30
CA VAL A 573 -43.65 47.11 26.27
C VAL A 573 -45.17 47.05 26.39
N ASP A 574 -45.75 48.13 26.90
CA ASP A 574 -47.19 48.39 26.90
C ASP A 574 -47.64 48.85 25.50
N VAL A 575 -48.70 48.23 24.97
CA VAL A 575 -49.17 48.47 23.60
C VAL A 575 -49.63 49.92 23.35
N ALA A 576 -50.16 50.59 24.37
CA ALA A 576 -50.75 51.92 24.25
C ALA A 576 -49.71 53.03 24.45
N THR A 577 -48.75 52.83 25.36
CA THR A 577 -47.78 53.85 25.75
C THR A 577 -46.38 53.63 25.19
N GLY A 578 -46.06 52.41 24.73
CA GLY A 578 -44.72 52.02 24.27
C GLY A 578 -43.67 51.92 25.38
N LYS A 579 -44.05 52.15 26.65
CA LYS A 579 -43.15 52.10 27.81
C LYS A 579 -42.81 50.67 28.19
N GLU A 580 -41.60 50.47 28.72
CA GLU A 580 -41.13 49.18 29.20
C GLU A 580 -41.96 48.64 30.38
N VAL A 581 -42.25 47.33 30.36
CA VAL A 581 -43.10 46.66 31.36
C VAL A 581 -42.32 45.52 32.03
N PRO A 582 -41.92 45.67 33.31
CA PRO A 582 -41.25 44.60 34.04
C PRO A 582 -42.23 43.51 34.52
N GLY A 583 -41.74 42.28 34.66
CA GLY A 583 -42.45 41.16 35.30
C GLY A 583 -43.09 40.12 34.37
N ALA A 584 -42.95 40.25 33.05
CA ALA A 584 -43.36 39.20 32.10
C ALA A 584 -42.34 38.07 32.09
N LYS A 585 -42.76 36.80 31.96
CA LYS A 585 -41.84 35.70 31.64
C LYS A 585 -41.84 35.44 30.14
N ILE A 586 -40.65 35.47 29.54
CA ILE A 586 -40.46 35.27 28.10
C ILE A 586 -39.51 34.08 27.90
N LYS A 587 -39.97 33.08 27.15
CA LYS A 587 -39.17 31.91 26.76
C LYS A 587 -38.66 32.08 25.35
N VAL A 588 -37.36 31.88 25.14
CA VAL A 588 -36.70 31.87 23.82
C VAL A 588 -36.24 30.45 23.52
N THR A 589 -36.55 29.94 22.33
CA THR A 589 -36.22 28.57 21.91
C THR A 589 -35.55 28.59 20.53
N CYS A 590 -34.45 27.86 20.38
CA CYS A 590 -33.83 27.64 19.07
C CYS A 590 -34.56 26.51 18.34
N THR A 591 -35.21 26.82 17.21
CA THR A 591 -35.97 25.85 16.41
C THR A 591 -35.11 25.16 15.36
N GLU A 592 -34.10 25.86 14.84
CA GLU A 592 -33.12 25.35 13.89
C GLU A 592 -31.74 25.99 14.12
N GLY A 593 -30.66 25.30 13.75
CA GLY A 593 -29.29 25.83 13.89
C GLY A 593 -28.45 25.05 14.91
N LEU A 594 -27.38 25.66 15.39
CA LEU A 594 -26.37 24.98 16.22
C LEU A 594 -26.92 24.53 17.58
N ASP A 595 -27.82 25.32 18.15
CA ASP A 595 -28.43 25.05 19.46
C ASP A 595 -29.86 24.49 19.34
N LYS A 596 -30.22 23.86 18.21
CA LYS A 596 -31.56 23.33 17.94
C LYS A 596 -32.11 22.55 19.14
N GLY A 597 -33.29 22.95 19.60
CA GLY A 597 -34.01 22.36 20.75
C GLY A 597 -33.66 22.95 22.10
N LYS A 598 -32.60 23.76 22.24
CA LYS A 598 -32.28 24.46 23.48
C LYS A 598 -33.21 25.67 23.67
N SER A 599 -33.55 25.95 24.93
CA SER A 599 -34.36 27.10 25.31
C SER A 599 -33.91 27.69 26.63
N PHE A 600 -34.16 28.99 26.82
CA PHE A 600 -34.01 29.68 28.10
C PHE A 600 -35.22 30.58 28.34
N GLU A 601 -35.49 30.90 29.60
CA GLU A 601 -36.57 31.80 30.02
C GLU A 601 -35.99 32.93 30.88
N PHE A 602 -36.51 34.14 30.69
CA PHE A 602 -36.11 35.31 31.47
C PHE A 602 -37.34 36.14 31.88
N VAL A 603 -37.18 36.96 32.92
CA VAL A 603 -38.20 37.90 33.37
C VAL A 603 -37.89 39.29 32.80
N SER A 604 -38.88 39.95 32.21
CA SER A 604 -38.74 41.30 31.66
C SER A 604 -38.44 42.32 32.75
N THR A 605 -37.63 43.32 32.41
CA THR A 605 -37.29 44.43 33.29
C THR A 605 -37.80 45.76 32.72
N ASP A 606 -37.48 46.86 33.39
CA ASP A 606 -37.69 48.23 32.91
C ASP A 606 -36.65 48.67 31.85
N LYS A 607 -35.82 47.74 31.36
CA LYS A 607 -34.77 47.97 30.36
C LYS A 607 -34.77 46.86 29.31
N GLU A 608 -34.14 47.15 28.17
CA GLU A 608 -33.84 46.14 27.14
C GLU A 608 -32.81 45.13 27.67
N GLN A 609 -33.01 43.84 27.40
CA GLN A 609 -32.13 42.75 27.84
C GLN A 609 -31.39 42.14 26.65
N GLU A 610 -30.11 41.82 26.86
CA GLU A 610 -29.21 41.31 25.83
C GLU A 610 -28.83 39.85 26.08
N PHE A 611 -28.87 39.02 25.03
CA PHE A 611 -28.46 37.62 25.06
C PHE A 611 -27.58 37.28 23.84
N THR A 612 -26.45 36.62 24.06
CA THR A 612 -25.61 36.08 22.97
C THR A 612 -26.12 34.71 22.55
N LEU A 613 -26.37 34.51 21.26
CA LEU A 613 -26.95 33.31 20.68
C LEU A 613 -26.11 32.81 19.51
N LYS A 614 -26.01 31.48 19.34
CA LYS A 614 -25.35 30.87 18.17
C LYS A 614 -26.22 31.03 16.91
N ALA A 615 -25.62 30.86 15.73
CA ALA A 615 -26.35 30.89 14.47
C ALA A 615 -27.51 29.87 14.45
N GLY A 616 -28.69 30.35 14.07
CA GLY A 616 -29.92 29.58 14.12
C GLY A 616 -31.19 30.41 13.99
N GLN A 617 -32.31 29.72 13.85
CA GLN A 617 -33.65 30.28 13.91
C GLN A 617 -34.19 30.12 15.33
N TYR A 618 -34.86 31.15 15.81
CA TYR A 618 -35.35 31.26 17.17
C TYR A 618 -36.79 31.73 17.20
N GLU A 619 -37.51 31.28 18.21
CA GLU A 619 -38.85 31.74 18.54
C GLU A 619 -38.89 32.22 19.99
N TYR A 620 -39.68 33.26 20.26
CA TYR A 620 -39.94 33.75 21.60
C TYR A 620 -41.45 33.87 21.88
N VAL A 621 -41.84 33.49 23.09
CA VAL A 621 -43.24 33.51 23.54
C VAL A 621 -43.31 34.03 24.97
N GLU A 622 -44.36 34.80 25.27
CA GLU A 622 -44.68 35.17 26.65
C GLU A 622 -45.38 33.99 27.33
N THR A 623 -44.78 33.49 28.41
CA THR A 623 -45.32 32.38 29.21
C THR A 623 -46.12 32.88 30.41
N GLN A 624 -45.88 34.11 30.84
CA GLN A 624 -46.60 34.76 31.94
C GLN A 624 -46.68 36.26 31.73
N ALA A 625 -47.90 36.82 31.77
CA ALA A 625 -48.13 38.26 31.69
C ALA A 625 -47.71 38.97 32.99
N PRO A 626 -47.25 40.24 32.90
CA PRO A 626 -47.11 41.13 34.05
C PRO A 626 -48.45 41.36 34.77
N LYS A 627 -48.38 41.73 36.05
CA LYS A 627 -49.58 42.07 36.84
C LYS A 627 -50.32 43.26 36.21
N GLY A 628 -51.61 43.09 35.92
CA GLY A 628 -52.47 44.12 35.31
C GLY A 628 -52.47 44.13 33.79
N TYR A 629 -51.82 43.17 33.14
CA TYR A 629 -51.74 43.02 31.68
C TYR A 629 -52.34 41.70 31.21
N GLU A 630 -52.86 41.68 29.98
CA GLU A 630 -53.29 40.47 29.29
C GLU A 630 -52.08 39.70 28.72
N LEU A 631 -52.10 38.36 28.84
CA LEU A 631 -51.05 37.49 28.28
C LEU A 631 -51.04 37.56 26.75
N ASN A 632 -49.90 37.94 26.18
CA ASN A 632 -49.66 37.90 24.75
C ASN A 632 -49.40 36.46 24.28
N LYS A 633 -50.27 35.95 23.42
CA LYS A 633 -50.16 34.60 22.84
C LYS A 633 -49.43 34.54 21.49
N GLU A 634 -48.98 35.68 20.96
CA GLU A 634 -48.23 35.74 19.71
C GLU A 634 -46.83 35.14 19.89
N VAL A 635 -46.42 34.34 18.90
CA VAL A 635 -45.06 33.77 18.84
C VAL A 635 -44.23 34.66 17.92
N GLY A 636 -43.22 35.31 18.47
CA GLY A 636 -42.24 36.06 17.70
C GLY A 636 -41.16 35.13 17.15
N LYS A 637 -40.64 35.43 15.96
CA LYS A 637 -39.55 34.66 15.32
C LYS A 637 -38.41 35.57 14.91
N PHE A 638 -37.18 35.07 14.95
CA PHE A 638 -36.00 35.76 14.44
C PHE A 638 -34.88 34.77 14.09
N GLU A 639 -33.84 35.24 13.41
CA GLU A 639 -32.69 34.42 13.04
C GLU A 639 -31.36 35.14 13.28
N ILE A 640 -30.33 34.36 13.61
CA ILE A 640 -28.93 34.76 13.67
C ILE A 640 -28.20 34.03 12.53
N THR A 641 -27.72 34.79 11.56
CA THR A 641 -27.08 34.28 10.33
C THR A 641 -25.66 34.79 10.12
N LYS A 642 -25.25 35.87 10.83
CA LYS A 642 -23.93 36.49 10.68
C LYS A 642 -23.27 36.74 12.03
N GLU A 643 -21.93 36.68 12.04
CA GLU A 643 -21.13 36.99 13.23
C GLU A 643 -21.39 38.43 13.70
N GLY A 644 -21.65 38.60 14.99
CA GLY A 644 -21.96 39.88 15.61
C GLY A 644 -23.34 40.47 15.25
N GLN A 645 -24.21 39.77 14.53
CA GLN A 645 -25.54 40.26 14.17
C GLN A 645 -26.35 40.63 15.41
N VAL A 646 -26.93 41.83 15.45
CA VAL A 646 -27.82 42.27 16.53
C VAL A 646 -29.26 42.27 16.03
N VAL A 647 -30.13 41.50 16.68
CA VAL A 647 -31.56 41.43 16.41
C VAL A 647 -32.31 42.09 17.56
N LYS A 648 -33.21 43.04 17.24
CA LYS A 648 -34.07 43.71 18.22
C LYS A 648 -35.48 43.15 18.18
N CYS A 649 -36.03 42.75 19.31
CA CYS A 649 -37.38 42.21 19.46
C CYS A 649 -38.16 42.95 20.55
N SER A 650 -39.47 43.03 20.40
CA SER A 650 -40.35 43.62 21.43
C SER A 650 -41.59 42.77 21.64
N VAL A 651 -41.86 42.38 22.88
CA VAL A 651 -43.11 41.69 23.26
C VAL A 651 -44.09 42.74 23.81
N LYS A 652 -45.31 42.81 23.26
CA LYS A 652 -46.28 43.89 23.54
C LYS A 652 -47.48 43.36 24.33
N ASP A 653 -47.88 44.02 25.41
CA ASP A 653 -49.11 43.66 26.15
C ASP A 653 -50.11 44.79 26.19
N LYS A 654 -51.37 44.39 26.25
CA LYS A 654 -52.51 45.27 26.49
C LYS A 654 -52.82 45.31 28.00
N ALA A 655 -52.91 46.52 28.54
CA ALA A 655 -53.34 46.74 29.91
C ALA A 655 -54.79 46.27 30.11
N THR A 656 -55.06 45.59 31.23
CA THR A 656 -56.40 45.18 31.62
C THR A 656 -57.24 46.39 32.06
N THR A 657 -58.49 46.47 31.61
CA THR A 657 -59.45 47.56 31.85
C THR A 657 -60.83 47.04 32.26
N GLY A 658 -61.58 47.85 33.01
CA GLY A 658 -62.96 47.59 33.45
C GLY A 658 -63.76 48.89 33.55
N LYS A 659 -65.02 48.81 34.01
CA LYS A 659 -65.97 49.92 34.10
C LYS A 659 -66.47 50.12 35.53
N LEU A 660 -66.45 51.37 36.00
CA LEU A 660 -67.17 51.83 37.20
C LEU A 660 -68.51 52.43 36.76
N LEU A 661 -69.59 51.96 37.38
CA LEU A 661 -70.92 52.57 37.34
C LEU A 661 -71.23 53.10 38.74
N ILE A 662 -71.44 54.40 38.89
CA ILE A 662 -71.65 55.03 40.20
C ILE A 662 -72.87 55.96 40.16
N LYS A 663 -73.66 56.00 41.23
CA LYS A 663 -74.81 56.91 41.36
C LYS A 663 -74.94 57.53 42.74
N LYS A 664 -75.56 58.71 42.81
CA LYS A 664 -75.86 59.42 44.06
C LYS A 664 -77.34 59.28 44.41
N VAL A 665 -77.67 58.88 45.63
CA VAL A 665 -79.07 58.68 46.07
C VAL A 665 -79.38 59.30 47.44
N ASP A 666 -80.66 59.61 47.67
CA ASP A 666 -81.20 59.99 48.98
C ASP A 666 -81.41 58.74 49.84
N VAL A 667 -80.98 58.79 51.10
CA VAL A 667 -81.01 57.65 52.03
C VAL A 667 -82.42 57.12 52.26
N ALA A 668 -83.43 57.99 52.32
CA ALA A 668 -84.79 57.61 52.70
C ALA A 668 -85.61 57.09 51.50
N THR A 669 -85.39 57.65 50.32
CA THR A 669 -86.22 57.42 49.12
C THR A 669 -85.51 56.60 48.06
N SER A 670 -84.19 56.43 48.17
CA SER A 670 -83.33 55.83 47.13
C SER A 670 -83.39 56.52 45.77
N LYS A 671 -83.99 57.71 45.68
CA LYS A 671 -84.05 58.52 44.46
C LYS A 671 -82.72 59.18 44.18
N GLU A 672 -82.42 59.39 42.91
CA GLU A 672 -81.20 60.04 42.44
C GLU A 672 -81.11 61.49 42.93
N VAL A 673 -79.92 61.87 43.39
CA VAL A 673 -79.66 63.22 43.94
C VAL A 673 -78.58 63.90 43.11
N PRO A 674 -78.94 64.88 42.27
CA PRO A 674 -77.97 65.66 41.52
C PRO A 674 -77.27 66.71 42.41
N GLY A 675 -76.01 67.01 42.10
CA GLY A 675 -75.26 68.13 42.69
C GLY A 675 -74.23 67.75 43.76
N ALA A 676 -74.01 66.47 44.04
CA ALA A 676 -72.93 66.01 44.91
C ALA A 676 -71.60 65.99 44.15
N LYS A 677 -70.50 66.45 44.73
CA LYS A 677 -69.17 66.31 44.11
C LYS A 677 -68.47 65.08 44.68
N ILE A 678 -68.12 64.13 43.82
CA ILE A 678 -67.51 62.84 44.19
C ILE A 678 -66.11 62.76 43.58
N LYS A 679 -65.13 62.33 44.37
CA LYS A 679 -63.76 62.07 43.93
C LYS A 679 -63.48 60.58 43.91
N VAL A 680 -62.93 60.06 42.82
CA VAL A 680 -62.47 58.67 42.67
C VAL A 680 -60.95 58.66 42.54
N THR A 681 -60.25 57.81 43.30
CA THR A 681 -58.77 57.73 43.33
C THR A 681 -58.32 56.29 43.18
N CYS A 682 -57.33 56.02 42.31
CA CYS A 682 -56.66 54.73 42.20
C CYS A 682 -55.58 54.61 43.29
N THR A 683 -55.73 53.68 44.23
CA THR A 683 -54.80 53.48 45.36
C THR A 683 -53.72 52.45 45.05
N GLU A 684 -54.00 51.48 44.19
CA GLU A 684 -53.07 50.45 43.72
C GLU A 684 -53.35 50.06 42.27
N GLY A 685 -52.35 49.55 41.54
CA GLY A 685 -52.51 49.12 40.14
C GLY A 685 -51.88 50.06 39.11
N LEU A 686 -52.27 49.92 37.84
CA LEU A 686 -51.59 50.58 36.72
C LEU A 686 -51.70 52.11 36.73
N ASP A 687 -52.74 52.65 37.35
CA ASP A 687 -53.00 54.09 37.46
C ASP A 687 -52.81 54.62 38.89
N LYS A 688 -52.04 53.91 39.74
CA LYS A 688 -51.82 54.27 41.14
C LYS A 688 -51.49 55.77 41.31
N GLY A 689 -52.23 56.44 42.18
CA GLY A 689 -52.10 57.86 42.50
C GLY A 689 -52.93 58.80 41.61
N LYS A 690 -53.52 58.33 40.51
CA LYS A 690 -54.42 59.15 39.69
C LYS A 690 -55.80 59.26 40.33
N SER A 691 -56.42 60.43 40.21
CA SER A 691 -57.78 60.68 40.66
C SER A 691 -58.55 61.54 39.68
N PHE A 692 -59.88 61.41 39.66
CA PHE A 692 -60.79 62.30 38.95
C PHE A 692 -61.99 62.66 39.83
N GLU A 693 -62.63 63.77 39.51
CA GLU A 693 -63.81 64.28 40.22
C GLU A 693 -64.97 64.42 39.24
N PHE A 694 -66.18 64.14 39.69
CA PHE A 694 -67.40 64.38 38.93
C PHE A 694 -68.50 64.91 39.85
N VAL A 695 -69.52 65.54 39.25
CA VAL A 695 -70.71 66.00 39.96
C VAL A 695 -71.85 65.05 39.61
N SER A 696 -72.56 64.56 40.63
CA SER A 696 -73.66 63.63 40.45
C SER A 696 -74.82 64.27 39.68
N THR A 697 -75.46 63.46 38.87
CA THR A 697 -76.63 63.82 38.08
C THR A 697 -77.87 63.07 38.56
N ASP A 698 -78.96 63.19 37.80
CA ASP A 698 -80.17 62.37 37.96
C ASP A 698 -80.04 60.97 37.31
N LYS A 699 -78.82 60.58 36.90
CA LYS A 699 -78.51 59.31 36.23
C LYS A 699 -77.26 58.65 36.84
N GLU A 700 -77.00 57.41 36.43
CA GLU A 700 -75.76 56.68 36.79
C GLU A 700 -74.60 57.14 35.88
N GLU A 701 -73.44 57.41 36.46
CA GLU A 701 -72.22 57.81 35.76
C GLU A 701 -71.31 56.60 35.47
N GLU A 702 -70.75 56.55 34.25
CA GLU A 702 -69.87 55.46 33.76
C GLU A 702 -68.43 55.94 33.52
N PHE A 703 -67.45 55.20 34.05
CA PHE A 703 -66.02 55.47 33.85
C PHE A 703 -65.25 54.20 33.51
N THR A 704 -64.39 54.24 32.49
CA THR A 704 -63.45 53.15 32.18
C THR A 704 -62.16 53.31 32.97
N LEU A 705 -61.75 52.27 33.70
CA LEU A 705 -60.63 52.28 34.63
C LEU A 705 -59.68 51.11 34.33
N LYS A 706 -58.37 51.28 34.54
CA LYS A 706 -57.40 50.19 34.41
C LYS A 706 -57.46 49.23 35.61
N ALA A 707 -56.83 48.08 35.49
CA ALA A 707 -56.69 47.15 36.61
C ALA A 707 -56.00 47.82 37.81
N GLY A 708 -56.65 47.73 38.96
CA GLY A 708 -56.25 48.44 40.17
C GLY A 708 -57.32 48.45 41.26
N GLN A 709 -56.94 48.96 42.43
CA GLN A 709 -57.83 49.24 43.55
C GLN A 709 -58.15 50.72 43.57
N TYR A 710 -59.39 51.04 43.88
CA TYR A 710 -59.94 52.38 43.81
C TYR A 710 -60.74 52.72 45.07
N GLU A 711 -60.76 54.00 45.42
CA GLU A 711 -61.58 54.56 46.48
C GLU A 711 -62.40 55.73 45.95
N TYR A 712 -63.63 55.91 46.46
CA TYR A 712 -64.49 57.05 46.14
C TYR A 712 -65.02 57.73 47.41
N VAL A 713 -65.09 59.06 47.39
CA VAL A 713 -65.54 59.88 48.53
C VAL A 713 -66.35 61.07 48.05
N GLU A 714 -67.41 61.41 48.78
CA GLU A 714 -68.13 62.67 48.57
C GLU A 714 -67.35 63.82 49.21
N ILE A 715 -67.03 64.82 48.41
CA ILE A 715 -66.28 66.00 48.85
C ILE A 715 -67.17 67.25 48.96
N GLN A 716 -68.40 67.19 48.43
CA GLN A 716 -69.39 68.26 48.57
C GLN A 716 -70.81 67.68 48.48
N ALA A 717 -71.64 68.00 49.48
CA ALA A 717 -73.04 67.59 49.53
C ALA A 717 -73.92 68.40 48.55
N PRO A 718 -74.98 67.81 48.00
CA PRO A 718 -76.07 68.51 47.33
C PRO A 718 -76.76 69.53 48.23
N LYS A 719 -77.40 70.54 47.62
CA LYS A 719 -78.16 71.55 48.38
C LYS A 719 -79.33 70.90 49.13
N GLY A 720 -79.41 71.14 50.45
CA GLY A 720 -80.45 70.58 51.31
C GLY A 720 -80.13 69.18 51.87
N TYR A 721 -78.90 68.70 51.67
CA TYR A 721 -78.42 67.41 52.16
C TYR A 721 -77.17 67.56 53.04
N GLU A 722 -76.98 66.61 53.94
CA GLU A 722 -75.76 66.48 54.76
C GLU A 722 -74.66 65.78 53.96
N LEU A 723 -73.40 66.23 54.12
CA LEU A 723 -72.22 65.63 53.48
C LEU A 723 -71.96 64.21 54.02
N ASN A 724 -71.91 63.24 53.13
CA ASN A 724 -71.48 61.88 53.43
C ASN A 724 -69.94 61.81 53.54
N LYS A 725 -69.45 61.40 54.72
CA LYS A 725 -68.00 61.25 54.99
C LYS A 725 -67.46 59.84 54.78
N GLU A 726 -68.29 58.88 54.36
CA GLU A 726 -67.88 57.49 54.11
C GLU A 726 -67.02 57.39 52.84
N VAL A 727 -65.96 56.57 52.92
CA VAL A 727 -65.09 56.23 51.78
C VAL A 727 -65.47 54.85 51.27
N GLY A 728 -65.95 54.77 50.03
CA GLY A 728 -66.20 53.50 49.36
C GLY A 728 -64.94 52.97 48.68
N LYS A 729 -64.80 51.65 48.56
CA LYS A 729 -63.67 50.98 47.90
C LYS A 729 -64.14 49.96 46.87
N PHE A 730 -63.37 49.77 45.79
CA PHE A 730 -63.60 48.72 44.80
C PHE A 730 -62.33 48.34 44.04
N GLU A 731 -62.37 47.24 43.27
CA GLU A 731 -61.24 46.77 42.47
C GLU A 731 -61.64 46.35 41.05
N ILE A 732 -60.72 46.58 40.10
CA ILE A 732 -60.76 46.08 38.72
C ILE A 732 -59.65 45.05 38.58
N THR A 733 -60.02 43.80 38.34
CA THR A 733 -59.10 42.64 38.29
C THR A 733 -59.17 41.87 36.97
N LYS A 734 -60.23 42.06 36.18
CA LYS A 734 -60.46 41.34 34.91
C LYS A 734 -60.84 42.29 33.78
N GLU A 735 -60.46 41.91 32.56
CA GLU A 735 -60.82 42.66 31.36
C GLU A 735 -62.34 42.72 31.20
N GLY A 736 -62.89 43.92 30.99
CA GLY A 736 -64.32 44.17 30.85
C GLY A 736 -65.13 44.09 32.15
N GLN A 737 -64.51 43.93 33.32
CA GLN A 737 -65.22 43.85 34.60
C GLN A 737 -66.05 45.12 34.84
N VAL A 738 -67.34 44.97 35.19
CA VAL A 738 -68.22 46.09 35.56
C VAL A 738 -68.45 46.08 37.07
N VAL A 739 -68.20 47.21 37.73
CA VAL A 739 -68.40 47.40 39.18
C VAL A 739 -69.42 48.51 39.42
N LYS A 740 -70.42 48.24 40.27
CA LYS A 740 -71.50 49.18 40.60
C LYS A 740 -71.34 49.74 42.02
N CYS A 741 -71.43 51.06 42.17
CA CYS A 741 -71.26 51.78 43.43
C CYS A 741 -72.41 52.79 43.65
N SER A 742 -72.69 53.12 44.92
CA SER A 742 -73.67 54.18 45.25
C SER A 742 -73.19 55.03 46.43
N VAL A 743 -73.39 56.34 46.35
CA VAL A 743 -73.12 57.32 47.42
C VAL A 743 -74.45 57.85 47.96
N LYS A 744 -74.65 57.88 49.29
CA LYS A 744 -75.97 58.12 49.91
C LYS A 744 -75.98 59.36 50.83
N ASP A 745 -76.97 60.25 50.72
CA ASP A 745 -77.09 61.42 51.62
C ASP A 745 -78.42 61.49 52.36
N LYS A 746 -78.39 62.13 53.52
CA LYS A 746 -79.55 62.43 54.36
C LYS A 746 -80.02 63.88 54.13
N ALA A 747 -81.33 64.07 53.92
CA ALA A 747 -81.94 65.40 53.77
C ALA A 747 -81.98 66.21 55.09
N THR A 748 -81.85 67.53 54.99
CA THR A 748 -81.93 68.47 56.12
C THR A 748 -83.39 68.81 56.51
N THR A 749 -83.70 68.87 57.82
CA THR A 749 -85.04 69.05 58.43
C THR A 749 -85.05 70.01 59.65
N GLY A 750 -86.19 70.61 59.98
CA GLY A 750 -86.41 71.50 61.12
C GLY A 750 -87.87 71.50 61.60
N LYS A 751 -88.24 72.37 62.53
CA LYS A 751 -89.55 72.43 63.21
C LYS A 751 -90.19 73.82 63.14
N LEU A 752 -91.49 73.88 62.85
CA LEU A 752 -92.36 75.06 63.00
C LEU A 752 -93.17 74.92 64.30
N LEU A 753 -93.19 75.98 65.10
CA LEU A 753 -94.05 76.20 66.24
C LEU A 753 -94.94 77.41 65.95
N ILE A 754 -96.26 77.28 66.03
CA ILE A 754 -97.19 78.36 65.64
C ILE A 754 -98.37 78.46 66.61
N LYS A 755 -98.87 79.67 66.90
CA LYS A 755 -100.04 79.89 67.77
C LYS A 755 -100.90 81.08 67.34
N LYS A 756 -102.15 81.13 67.84
CA LYS A 756 -103.12 82.22 67.58
C LYS A 756 -103.37 83.03 68.84
N VAL A 757 -103.33 84.37 68.78
CA VAL A 757 -103.50 85.26 69.95
C VAL A 757 -104.43 86.46 69.69
N ASP A 758 -105.00 87.00 70.76
CA ASP A 758 -105.78 88.25 70.79
C ASP A 758 -104.84 89.46 70.82
N VAL A 759 -105.09 90.46 69.99
CA VAL A 759 -104.24 91.66 69.83
C VAL A 759 -104.15 92.49 71.11
N ALA A 760 -105.23 92.59 71.89
CA ALA A 760 -105.29 93.48 73.05
C ALA A 760 -104.77 92.82 74.33
N THR A 761 -105.00 91.52 74.50
CA THR A 761 -104.70 90.76 75.72
C THR A 761 -103.50 89.84 75.58
N GLY A 762 -103.11 89.50 74.34
CA GLY A 762 -102.05 88.53 74.06
C GLY A 762 -102.41 87.09 74.41
N LYS A 763 -103.65 86.81 74.81
CA LYS A 763 -104.12 85.47 75.16
C LYS A 763 -104.38 84.62 73.94
N GLU A 764 -104.18 83.31 74.05
CA GLU A 764 -104.43 82.35 72.99
C GLU A 764 -105.90 82.33 72.57
N VAL A 765 -106.14 82.27 71.25
CA VAL A 765 -107.48 82.30 70.66
C VAL A 765 -107.73 81.01 69.87
N PRO A 766 -108.56 80.10 70.40
CA PRO A 766 -108.94 78.90 69.68
C PRO A 766 -109.97 79.21 68.58
N GLY A 767 -109.89 78.46 67.47
CA GLY A 767 -110.91 78.44 66.42
C GLY A 767 -110.55 79.12 65.10
N ALA A 768 -109.32 79.61 64.93
CA ALA A 768 -108.83 80.12 63.64
C ALA A 768 -108.36 78.98 62.73
N LYS A 769 -108.47 79.10 61.40
CA LYS A 769 -107.81 78.16 60.46
C LYS A 769 -106.55 78.78 59.89
N ILE A 770 -105.44 78.04 59.91
CA ILE A 770 -104.13 78.50 59.43
C ILE A 770 -103.56 77.49 58.42
N LYS A 771 -103.21 77.96 57.23
CA LYS A 771 -102.59 77.16 56.16
C LYS A 771 -101.10 77.46 56.06
N VAL A 772 -100.25 76.43 56.04
CA VAL A 772 -98.79 76.52 55.86
C VAL A 772 -98.39 75.91 54.51
N THR A 773 -97.58 76.61 53.72
CA THR A 773 -97.15 76.19 52.36
C THR A 773 -95.64 76.32 52.20
N CYS A 774 -94.98 75.28 51.68
CA CYS A 774 -93.57 75.31 51.29
C CYS A 774 -93.43 75.98 49.92
N THR A 775 -92.80 77.15 49.86
CA THR A 775 -92.63 77.95 48.65
C THR A 775 -91.33 77.65 47.91
N GLU A 776 -90.28 77.25 48.64
CA GLU A 776 -88.98 76.84 48.10
C GLU A 776 -88.35 75.73 48.94
N GLY A 777 -87.46 74.91 48.37
CA GLY A 777 -86.76 73.85 49.09
C GLY A 777 -87.18 72.43 48.69
N LEU A 778 -86.80 71.44 49.50
CA LEU A 778 -86.97 70.00 49.18
C LEU A 778 -88.44 69.57 49.03
N ASP A 779 -89.36 70.28 49.67
CA ASP A 779 -90.81 70.01 49.64
C ASP A 779 -91.61 71.09 48.89
N LYS A 780 -90.96 71.85 48.00
CA LYS A 780 -91.58 72.95 47.23
C LYS A 780 -92.94 72.56 46.66
N GLY A 781 -93.95 73.39 46.92
CA GLY A 781 -95.33 73.24 46.46
C GLY A 781 -96.24 72.41 47.38
N LYS A 782 -95.71 71.76 48.42
CA LYS A 782 -96.52 71.05 49.42
C LYS A 782 -97.12 72.03 50.44
N SER A 783 -98.36 71.78 50.88
CA SER A 783 -99.04 72.58 51.90
C SER A 783 -99.88 71.71 52.84
N PHE A 784 -100.15 72.22 54.05
CA PHE A 784 -101.06 71.63 55.04
C PHE A 784 -101.83 72.73 55.78
N GLU A 785 -102.99 72.42 56.35
CA GLU A 785 -103.85 73.36 57.09
C GLU A 785 -104.21 72.78 58.46
N PHE A 786 -104.29 73.63 59.49
CA PHE A 786 -104.66 73.25 60.85
C PHE A 786 -105.57 74.31 61.51
N VAL A 787 -106.25 73.93 62.60
CA VAL A 787 -107.14 74.82 63.37
C VAL A 787 -106.42 75.21 64.67
N SER A 788 -106.40 76.50 65.02
CA SER A 788 -105.76 77.00 66.23
C SER A 788 -106.47 76.53 67.48
N THR A 789 -105.67 76.19 68.49
CA THR A 789 -106.12 75.77 69.81
C THR A 789 -105.79 76.82 70.87
N ASP A 790 -105.99 76.47 72.14
CA ASP A 790 -105.52 77.24 73.28
C ASP A 790 -104.02 77.01 73.59
N LYS A 791 -103.27 76.39 72.65
CA LYS A 791 -101.85 76.03 72.77
C LYS A 791 -101.07 76.29 71.47
N GLU A 792 -99.75 76.15 71.52
CA GLU A 792 -98.83 76.25 70.36
C GLU A 792 -98.75 74.89 69.63
N GLU A 793 -98.85 74.88 68.30
CA GLU A 793 -98.80 73.70 67.43
C GLU A 793 -97.40 73.45 66.82
N GLU A 794 -96.95 72.19 66.73
CA GLU A 794 -95.61 71.80 66.23
C GLU A 794 -95.64 70.96 64.93
N PHE A 795 -94.81 71.30 63.94
CA PHE A 795 -94.68 70.58 62.66
C PHE A 795 -93.21 70.38 62.26
N THR A 796 -92.83 69.18 61.80
CA THR A 796 -91.49 68.93 61.23
C THR A 796 -91.49 69.15 59.72
N LEU A 797 -90.53 69.92 59.22
CA LEU A 797 -90.48 70.45 57.86
C LEU A 797 -89.08 70.26 57.27
N LYS A 798 -88.96 69.92 55.99
CA LYS A 798 -87.65 69.84 55.32
C LYS A 798 -87.06 71.22 55.07
N ALA A 799 -85.75 71.29 54.80
CA ALA A 799 -85.10 72.53 54.42
C ALA A 799 -85.83 73.20 53.24
N GLY A 800 -86.22 74.46 53.46
CA GLY A 800 -87.10 75.20 52.57
C GLY A 800 -87.65 76.50 53.17
N GLN A 801 -88.28 77.30 52.32
CA GLN A 801 -89.00 78.51 52.70
C GLN A 801 -90.49 78.20 52.77
N TYR A 802 -91.18 78.80 53.73
CA TYR A 802 -92.57 78.52 54.07
C TYR A 802 -93.35 79.81 54.32
N GLU A 803 -94.64 79.78 54.02
CA GLU A 803 -95.58 80.86 54.30
C GLU A 803 -96.79 80.33 55.07
N PHE A 804 -97.38 81.13 55.96
CA PHE A 804 -98.61 80.82 56.68
C PHE A 804 -99.64 81.95 56.61
N VAL A 805 -100.92 81.61 56.51
CA VAL A 805 -102.03 82.58 56.41
C VAL A 805 -103.24 82.11 57.20
N GLU A 806 -103.94 83.04 57.86
CA GLU A 806 -105.25 82.76 58.46
C GLU A 806 -106.32 82.73 57.37
N THR A 807 -107.02 81.60 57.25
CA THR A 807 -108.08 81.39 56.27
C THR A 807 -109.47 81.57 56.87
N GLN A 808 -109.59 81.58 58.21
CA GLN A 808 -110.86 81.75 58.92
C GLN A 808 -110.64 82.33 60.33
N ALA A 809 -111.41 83.37 60.68
CA ALA A 809 -111.34 84.06 61.98
C ALA A 809 -112.15 83.34 63.09
N PRO A 810 -111.75 83.45 64.36
CA PRO A 810 -112.51 83.04 65.54
C PRO A 810 -113.82 83.84 65.72
N LYS A 811 -114.80 83.28 66.42
CA LYS A 811 -116.08 83.95 66.69
C LYS A 811 -115.89 85.16 67.62
N GLY A 812 -116.41 86.32 67.23
CA GLY A 812 -116.27 87.58 67.98
C GLY A 812 -114.98 88.36 67.67
N TYR A 813 -114.23 87.91 66.65
CA TYR A 813 -112.97 88.49 66.18
C TYR A 813 -113.02 88.84 64.68
N GLU A 814 -112.22 89.83 64.28
CA GLU A 814 -111.99 90.18 62.88
C GLU A 814 -110.91 89.27 62.25
N LEU A 815 -111.11 88.86 60.98
CA LEU A 815 -110.16 88.02 60.21
C LEU A 815 -108.83 88.75 59.95
N ASN A 816 -107.72 88.10 60.30
CA ASN A 816 -106.38 88.55 59.95
C ASN A 816 -106.04 88.16 58.50
N LYS A 817 -105.75 89.17 57.66
CA LYS A 817 -105.37 88.99 56.25
C LYS A 817 -103.86 89.00 56.02
N GLU A 818 -103.04 89.09 57.06
CA GLU A 818 -101.57 89.09 56.96
C GLU A 818 -101.04 87.69 56.65
N VAL A 819 -100.03 87.63 55.76
CA VAL A 819 -99.30 86.39 55.43
C VAL A 819 -97.96 86.41 56.15
N GLY A 820 -97.75 85.45 57.04
CA GLY A 820 -96.46 85.24 57.69
C GLY A 820 -95.51 84.38 56.85
N LYS A 821 -94.21 84.58 56.99
CA LYS A 821 -93.17 83.82 56.27
C LYS A 821 -92.08 83.33 57.22
N PHE A 822 -91.50 82.17 56.94
CA PHE A 822 -90.35 81.62 57.66
C PHE A 822 -89.52 80.67 56.80
N GLU A 823 -88.34 80.27 57.28
CA GLU A 823 -87.46 79.34 56.57
C GLU A 823 -86.82 78.31 57.50
N ILE A 824 -86.59 77.11 56.97
CA ILE A 824 -85.80 76.04 57.56
C ILE A 824 -84.52 75.92 56.73
N THR A 825 -83.39 76.28 57.32
CA THR A 825 -82.07 76.30 56.67
C THR A 825 -81.05 75.38 57.34
N LYS A 826 -81.33 74.92 58.57
CA LYS A 826 -80.42 74.08 59.36
C LYS A 826 -81.13 72.86 59.93
N GLU A 827 -80.38 71.77 60.06
CA GLU A 827 -80.85 70.55 60.74
C GLU A 827 -81.27 70.88 62.18
N GLY A 828 -82.48 70.48 62.55
CA GLY A 828 -83.07 70.72 63.87
C GLY A 828 -83.51 72.16 64.15
N GLN A 829 -83.48 73.07 63.17
CA GLN A 829 -83.88 74.48 63.37
C GLN A 829 -85.33 74.57 63.86
N VAL A 830 -85.61 75.33 64.91
CA VAL A 830 -86.97 75.60 65.41
C VAL A 830 -87.36 77.05 65.07
N VAL A 831 -88.53 77.23 64.46
CA VAL A 831 -89.10 78.55 64.09
C VAL A 831 -90.41 78.76 64.85
N LYS A 832 -90.61 79.94 65.45
CA LYS A 832 -91.84 80.31 66.17
C LYS A 832 -92.65 81.38 65.44
N CYS A 833 -93.97 81.26 65.39
CA CYS A 833 -94.87 82.15 64.66
C CYS A 833 -96.17 82.44 65.43
N ASP A 834 -96.63 83.70 65.43
CA ASP A 834 -97.90 84.11 66.04
C ASP A 834 -98.87 84.68 64.99
N VAL A 835 -100.15 84.35 65.08
CA VAL A 835 -101.24 84.91 64.25
C VAL A 835 -102.21 85.71 65.15
N LYS A 836 -102.57 86.96 64.83
CA LYS A 836 -103.22 87.90 65.79
C LYS A 836 -104.58 88.48 65.35
N ASP A 837 -105.62 88.54 66.22
CA ASP A 837 -106.96 89.13 65.92
C ASP A 837 -107.49 90.17 66.93
N LYS A 838 -108.43 91.03 66.51
CA LYS A 838 -109.08 92.10 67.30
C LYS A 838 -110.57 91.81 67.61
N ALA A 839 -111.04 92.17 68.82
CA ALA A 839 -112.41 91.93 69.34
C ALA A 839 -113.42 93.10 69.12
N THR A 840 -114.74 92.84 69.17
CA THR A 840 -115.86 93.76 68.81
C THR A 840 -116.60 94.48 70.01
N THR A 841 -117.01 95.79 69.94
CA THR A 841 -117.61 96.66 71.02
C THR A 841 -118.75 97.67 70.63
N GLY A 842 -119.51 98.26 71.59
CA GLY A 842 -120.64 99.24 71.42
C GLY A 842 -121.00 100.06 72.70
N LYS A 843 -122.10 100.84 72.76
CA LYS A 843 -122.47 101.82 73.82
C LYS A 843 -123.93 101.71 74.31
N LEU A 844 -124.18 102.01 75.59
CA LEU A 844 -125.50 102.13 76.25
C LEU A 844 -125.68 103.54 76.85
N LEU A 845 -126.88 104.11 76.72
CA LEU A 845 -127.35 105.32 77.38
C LEU A 845 -128.56 104.99 78.27
N ILE A 846 -128.57 105.41 79.54
CA ILE A 846 -129.61 105.01 80.51
C ILE A 846 -129.97 106.10 81.55
N LYS A 847 -131.26 106.26 81.90
CA LYS A 847 -131.74 107.23 82.93
C LYS A 847 -132.84 106.65 83.82
N LYS A 848 -133.05 107.23 85.03
CA LYS A 848 -134.17 106.90 85.94
C LYS A 848 -135.22 107.99 85.91
N VAL A 849 -136.49 107.61 85.78
CA VAL A 849 -137.61 108.56 85.74
C VAL A 849 -138.68 108.25 86.78
N ASP A 850 -139.41 109.29 87.18
CA ASP A 850 -140.62 109.23 88.00
C ASP A 850 -141.75 108.73 87.10
N VAL A 851 -142.42 107.66 87.50
CA VAL A 851 -143.46 107.05 86.66
C VAL A 851 -144.69 107.95 86.47
N THR A 852 -144.96 108.86 87.41
CA THR A 852 -146.14 109.74 87.41
C THR A 852 -145.86 111.08 86.74
N THR A 853 -144.69 111.68 87.01
CA THR A 853 -144.32 113.01 86.51
C THR A 853 -143.40 112.96 85.30
N GLY A 854 -142.80 111.81 85.01
CA GLY A 854 -141.79 111.64 83.96
C GLY A 854 -140.48 112.38 84.24
N LYS A 855 -140.36 113.07 85.38
CA LYS A 855 -139.14 113.80 85.74
C LYS A 855 -138.05 112.83 86.16
N GLU A 856 -136.81 113.20 85.86
CA GLU A 856 -135.66 112.39 86.24
C GLU A 856 -135.55 112.31 87.76
N VAL A 857 -135.35 111.08 88.25
CA VAL A 857 -135.27 110.82 89.68
C VAL A 857 -133.85 110.42 90.03
N PRO A 858 -133.09 111.30 90.69
CA PRO A 858 -131.79 110.95 91.21
C PRO A 858 -131.93 110.03 92.44
N GLY A 859 -130.98 109.11 92.58
CA GLY A 859 -130.82 108.29 93.78
C GLY A 859 -131.23 106.81 93.65
N ALA A 860 -131.60 106.33 92.46
CA ALA A 860 -131.81 104.90 92.22
C ALA A 860 -130.47 104.19 91.98
N LYS A 861 -130.25 102.96 92.48
CA LYS A 861 -129.14 102.13 91.99
C LYS A 861 -129.63 101.22 90.89
N ILE A 862 -128.91 101.21 89.77
CA ILE A 862 -129.20 100.39 88.59
C ILE A 862 -127.99 99.52 88.30
N LYS A 863 -128.19 98.21 88.24
CA LYS A 863 -127.17 97.21 87.90
C LYS A 863 -127.34 96.78 86.46
N ILE A 864 -126.26 96.78 85.69
CA ILE A 864 -126.20 96.24 84.32
C ILE A 864 -125.33 95.00 84.30
N THR A 865 -125.80 93.90 83.70
CA THR A 865 -125.11 92.61 83.61
C THR A 865 -125.05 92.13 82.17
N CYS A 866 -123.86 91.75 81.68
CA CYS A 866 -123.69 91.03 80.43
C CYS A 866 -124.10 89.56 80.63
N ILE A 867 -125.15 89.12 79.95
CA ILE A 867 -125.68 87.76 80.06
C ILE A 867 -125.17 86.83 78.96
N GLU A 868 -124.78 87.36 77.81
CA GLU A 868 -124.12 86.64 76.71
C GLU A 868 -123.10 87.51 75.99
N GLY A 869 -122.07 86.93 75.36
CA GLY A 869 -121.05 87.66 74.60
C GLY A 869 -119.66 87.66 75.23
N LEU A 870 -118.77 88.52 74.72
CA LEU A 870 -117.33 88.56 75.08
C LEU A 870 -117.07 88.91 76.54
N ASP A 871 -118.03 89.54 77.23
CA ASP A 871 -117.96 89.91 78.65
C ASP A 871 -119.00 89.18 79.52
N LYS A 872 -119.54 88.03 79.04
CA LYS A 872 -120.57 87.22 79.74
C LYS A 872 -120.25 87.03 81.23
N GLY A 873 -121.23 87.34 82.08
CA GLY A 873 -121.17 87.24 83.53
C GLY A 873 -120.65 88.49 84.25
N LYS A 874 -120.13 89.49 83.53
CA LYS A 874 -119.69 90.76 84.14
C LYS A 874 -120.89 91.68 84.37
N SER A 875 -120.90 92.36 85.51
CA SER A 875 -121.92 93.35 85.84
C SER A 875 -121.34 94.58 86.52
N PHE A 876 -121.95 95.74 86.35
CA PHE A 876 -121.61 96.97 87.08
C PHE A 876 -122.88 97.69 87.55
N GLU A 877 -122.79 98.37 88.69
CA GLU A 877 -123.88 99.20 89.23
C GLU A 877 -123.53 100.69 89.10
N PHE A 878 -124.54 101.51 88.87
CA PHE A 878 -124.43 102.96 88.92
C PHE A 878 -125.64 103.56 89.64
N VAL A 879 -125.48 104.77 90.17
CA VAL A 879 -126.57 105.53 90.81
C VAL A 879 -127.13 106.51 89.78
N SER A 880 -128.45 106.54 89.62
CA SER A 880 -129.14 107.48 88.76
C SER A 880 -128.98 108.90 89.27
N ILE A 881 -128.86 109.81 88.32
CA ILE A 881 -128.80 111.25 88.53
C ILE A 881 -129.95 111.92 87.78
N ASP A 882 -130.05 113.23 87.90
CA ASP A 882 -131.02 114.08 87.21
C ASP A 882 -130.72 114.27 85.70
N LYS A 883 -130.16 113.24 85.03
CA LYS A 883 -129.90 113.16 83.57
C LYS A 883 -129.51 111.74 83.10
N GLU A 884 -129.48 111.51 81.78
CA GLU A 884 -129.00 110.27 81.10
C GLU A 884 -127.48 110.02 81.25
N GLN A 885 -127.08 108.75 81.40
CA GLN A 885 -125.68 108.28 81.60
C GLN A 885 -125.23 107.27 80.52
N GLU A 886 -123.95 107.31 80.10
CA GLU A 886 -123.39 106.51 79.00
C GLU A 886 -122.36 105.45 79.46
N PHE A 887 -122.38 104.24 78.86
CA PHE A 887 -121.44 103.14 79.10
C PHE A 887 -121.01 102.42 77.81
N THR A 888 -119.73 102.07 77.64
CA THR A 888 -119.23 101.25 76.51
C THR A 888 -119.14 99.78 76.91
N LEU A 889 -119.62 98.88 76.05
CA LEU A 889 -119.85 97.46 76.31
C LEU A 889 -119.40 96.60 75.13
N LYS A 890 -118.78 95.43 75.37
CA LYS A 890 -118.38 94.51 74.27
C LYS A 890 -119.60 93.89 73.59
N ALA A 891 -119.39 93.30 72.41
CA ALA A 891 -120.42 92.51 71.75
C ALA A 891 -120.99 91.45 72.71
N GLY A 892 -122.30 91.54 72.94
CA GLY A 892 -123.01 90.76 73.95
C GLY A 892 -124.41 91.27 74.27
N GLN A 893 -125.20 90.41 74.92
CA GLN A 893 -126.51 90.73 75.47
C GLN A 893 -126.36 91.17 76.92
N TYR A 894 -127.15 92.16 77.30
CA TYR A 894 -127.11 92.82 78.60
C TYR A 894 -128.51 92.97 79.18
N GLU A 895 -128.59 92.95 80.50
CA GLU A 895 -129.81 93.25 81.26
C GLU A 895 -129.52 94.31 82.33
N PHE A 896 -130.51 95.13 82.67
CA PHE A 896 -130.41 96.13 83.73
C PHE A 896 -131.59 96.04 84.70
N VAL A 897 -131.31 96.22 86.00
CA VAL A 897 -132.28 96.14 87.10
C VAL A 897 -132.08 97.27 88.08
N GLU A 898 -133.16 97.84 88.62
CA GLU A 898 -133.06 98.73 89.77
C GLU A 898 -132.87 97.90 91.05
N THR A 899 -131.77 98.12 91.76
CA THR A 899 -131.42 97.39 92.98
C THR A 899 -131.69 98.20 94.25
N GLN A 900 -131.85 99.53 94.11
CA GLN A 900 -132.21 100.40 95.23
C GLN A 900 -133.08 101.57 94.73
N ALA A 901 -134.22 101.81 95.40
CA ALA A 901 -135.14 102.89 95.07
C ALA A 901 -134.63 104.26 95.55
N PRO A 902 -134.93 105.36 94.84
CA PRO A 902 -134.74 106.72 95.32
C PRO A 902 -135.50 107.00 96.62
N LYS A 903 -135.00 107.95 97.42
CA LYS A 903 -135.63 108.32 98.69
C LYS A 903 -137.04 108.89 98.44
N GLY A 904 -138.06 108.21 98.95
CA GLY A 904 -139.47 108.57 98.74
C GLY A 904 -140.17 107.79 97.60
N TYR A 905 -139.46 106.89 96.92
CA TYR A 905 -139.98 106.04 95.85
C TYR A 905 -139.99 104.56 96.25
N GLU A 906 -140.87 103.79 95.64
CA GLU A 906 -140.82 102.32 95.68
C GLU A 906 -139.83 101.79 94.64
N LEU A 907 -139.22 100.63 94.91
CA LEU A 907 -138.24 99.99 94.04
C LEU A 907 -138.88 99.44 92.76
N ASN A 908 -138.36 99.78 91.58
CA ASN A 908 -138.73 99.11 90.33
C ASN A 908 -138.16 97.69 90.32
N LYS A 909 -139.03 96.67 90.23
CA LYS A 909 -138.61 95.27 90.15
C LYS A 909 -138.52 94.75 88.71
N GLU A 910 -138.79 95.59 87.71
CA GLU A 910 -138.65 95.21 86.30
C GLU A 910 -137.19 95.08 85.89
N VAL A 911 -136.92 94.10 85.04
CA VAL A 911 -135.60 93.87 84.42
C VAL A 911 -135.68 94.30 82.95
N GLY A 912 -134.94 95.34 82.60
CA GLY A 912 -134.76 95.73 81.20
C GLY A 912 -133.65 94.93 80.53
N LYS A 913 -133.71 94.79 79.20
CA LYS A 913 -132.69 94.06 78.40
C LYS A 913 -132.32 94.81 77.12
N PHE A 914 -131.07 94.69 76.70
CA PHE A 914 -130.56 95.22 75.43
C PHE A 914 -129.35 94.41 74.90
N GLU A 915 -128.93 94.62 73.66
CA GLU A 915 -127.79 93.88 73.06
C GLU A 915 -126.87 94.80 72.23
N ILE A 916 -125.57 94.51 72.27
CA ILE A 916 -124.54 95.02 71.37
C ILE A 916 -124.13 93.89 70.41
N THR A 917 -124.42 94.04 69.12
CA THR A 917 -124.13 93.05 68.06
C THR A 917 -123.11 93.53 67.03
N LYS A 918 -122.85 94.84 66.97
CA LYS A 918 -122.00 95.47 65.95
C LYS A 918 -121.06 96.48 66.57
N GLU A 919 -119.89 96.62 65.94
CA GLU A 919 -118.91 97.64 66.33
C GLU A 919 -119.56 99.04 66.35
N GLY A 920 -119.45 99.76 67.46
CA GLY A 920 -119.95 101.12 67.64
C GLY A 920 -121.46 101.27 67.86
N GLN A 921 -122.25 100.19 67.99
CA GLN A 921 -123.72 100.27 68.18
C GLN A 921 -124.09 101.06 69.45
N VAL A 922 -125.09 101.96 69.40
CA VAL A 922 -125.59 102.71 70.58
C VAL A 922 -127.01 102.26 70.95
N VAL A 923 -127.29 102.01 72.24
CA VAL A 923 -128.61 101.60 72.75
C VAL A 923 -129.08 102.54 73.88
N LYS A 924 -130.38 102.86 73.96
CA LYS A 924 -130.97 103.74 74.98
C LYS A 924 -131.99 103.02 75.87
N CYS A 925 -132.03 103.31 77.17
CA CYS A 925 -132.91 102.67 78.14
C CYS A 925 -133.42 103.64 79.24
N ASP A 926 -134.69 103.53 79.62
CA ASP A 926 -135.26 104.27 80.76
C ASP A 926 -135.63 103.28 81.87
N VAL A 927 -135.37 103.64 83.13
CA VAL A 927 -135.54 102.80 84.33
C VAL A 927 -136.58 103.37 85.29
#